data_AF-A0A6G0UQJ1-F1
#
_entry.id   AF-A0A6G0UQJ1-F1
#
_cell.length_a   1.000
_cell.length_b   1.000
_cell.length_c   1.000
_cell.angle_alpha   90.00
_cell.angle_beta   90.00
_cell.angle_gamma   90.00
#
_symmetry.space_group_name_H-M   'P 1'
#
loop_
_entity.id
_entity.type
_entity.pdbx_description
1 polymer ?
#
loop_
_entity_poly.entity_id
_entity_poly.type
_entity_poly.pdbx_seq_one_letter_code
_entity_poly.pdbx_strand_id
1 'polypeptide(L)'
;MKLCIIALSIFYLLSVVFADHSSFTIDYENHVFLKDGKPFRYISGEIHYNRIHPDQWNDRLSRLRAAGLNAVQIYVPWNFHEPFEGVFNFEGDADIVKFIKLAQANGFVVLLRPGPYICAEWENGGLPYWLLKKDKIELRKYSTPYVQAITNFYNKLFPLLTPLLYRNGGPIIMIQVENEYGSQFACDKKYTSFLRDLVRPLVGNETILYTVDSPQQLYFECGTIDGVFSTIDFGPTSADDIRKNFQLQQSYAKGGPVVNTEFYPGWFTTWGQLTNSNIPSINLTIESMKVMWESNASFSIYMFHGGSNFGFTNGAEIYAPLITSYDYSAPVAENGDITPLYKEIASWIGTLSDYDSKPQTTPVNFPSADYGEITLQPVSPSLIDALQPTVDQSKCVNDALPKSFEEIDQPYGFVLYSTVIPADGKLLNCSQAKDIVYVFLNKEFKGMLLSSINLWVNLTVNIGAKKGDQLDLLVENRGRQTYPAIVDRKGLFPDVLLDSTVLSNWTSCPVDLSASSSLFKSNIKSNAADSIPKDALGLPTVYKGVLQINDVRPRDTFFYPNGFLKGVVFINGFNLGRYWPASGPQVTFTIVSERSFVVDYENHVFLKDGKPFRYISGEIHYNRIHPDQWNDRLSRLRAAGLNAVQIYVPWNFHEPFEGVFNFEGNADIVKFIKLAQANELLVLLRPGPYVCAEWENGGLPYWLLKKDKIQMREYSTPYITAVDKYYKKLLPLLKPLLYVNGGPIIMVQVENEYGSYKSDKKYLKFLRALFIEQLGKEVLLYTTDGAGESYLKKGVVDGVFSTVDFGPTKNVAEYFQLQQKYSGGGPKVNSEFYPGWFTLWGQNKPDLPTTEDVLGTMTEMYNQNASFSFYMFHGGTNFGFWNGAEVNGAVITSYDYAAPVSESGDITPMYEKIQEWFRSLPDWPHKPVSTPKNNSAAHYGKVVLTKTDNLIDGVSNSLLSCKKSNQPLSFEDIDHPLGFVLYRTVLPFSGSNLTAENLTDHGYVYLDGVSQGVIIHNLLDYSKKWIELKNAKKGDQLFILVENRGRQTYLTKMDYKGLLPNVTLDGKVLLNWQQCGVNVESNSRLVKLNSRNRKPWILENGSPDTAGIYSGSFEIQGEIADTWFNPEGFRKGQVLINGFNIGRYWSSAGPQSDFFPIR
;
A
#
# COMPACT_ATOMS: atom_id res chain seq x y z
N MET A 1 53.57 8.32 2.94
CA MET A 1 52.79 7.10 2.58
C MET A 1 51.55 6.88 3.45
N LYS A 2 51.63 6.93 4.80
CA LYS A 2 50.44 6.81 5.67
C LYS A 2 49.43 7.97 5.56
N LEU A 3 49.87 9.21 5.27
CA LEU A 3 48.94 10.33 5.00
C LEU A 3 48.22 10.22 3.63
N CYS A 4 48.87 9.70 2.59
CA CYS A 4 48.21 9.48 1.29
C CYS A 4 47.16 8.36 1.36
N ILE A 5 47.38 7.33 2.18
CA ILE A 5 46.43 6.23 2.36
C ILE A 5 45.20 6.70 3.14
N ILE A 6 45.35 7.61 4.10
CA ILE A 6 44.22 8.22 4.81
C ILE A 6 43.45 9.19 3.90
N ALA A 7 44.15 9.99 3.08
CA ALA A 7 43.50 10.85 2.09
C ALA A 7 42.74 10.07 1.00
N LEU A 8 43.30 8.96 0.50
CA LEU A 8 42.62 8.06 -0.45
C LEU A 8 41.47 7.27 0.19
N SER A 9 41.56 6.90 1.46
CA SER A 9 40.45 6.24 2.17
C SER A 9 39.32 7.21 2.46
N ILE A 10 39.62 8.49 2.73
CA ILE A 10 38.61 9.55 2.89
C ILE A 10 38.01 9.91 1.53
N PHE A 11 38.79 9.92 0.44
CA PHE A 11 38.24 10.09 -0.91
C PHE A 11 37.38 8.90 -1.37
N TYR A 12 37.71 7.66 -0.97
CA TYR A 12 36.92 6.47 -1.30
C TYR A 12 35.66 6.34 -0.42
N LEU A 13 35.72 6.79 0.85
CA LEU A 13 34.53 6.94 1.70
C LEU A 13 33.66 8.13 1.29
N LEU A 14 34.23 9.17 0.67
CA LEU A 14 33.46 10.26 0.06
C LEU A 14 32.90 9.88 -1.32
N SER A 15 33.58 9.02 -2.09
CA SER A 15 33.09 8.57 -3.41
C SER A 15 32.11 7.39 -3.35
N VAL A 16 31.98 6.71 -2.20
CA VAL A 16 30.93 5.70 -1.93
C VAL A 16 29.74 6.32 -1.17
N VAL A 17 29.77 7.64 -0.92
CA VAL A 17 28.70 8.42 -0.28
C VAL A 17 28.15 9.52 -1.19
N PHE A 18 28.50 9.54 -2.48
CA PHE A 18 27.59 10.16 -3.46
C PHE A 18 26.51 9.15 -3.81
N ALA A 19 25.58 8.95 -2.87
CA ALA A 19 24.21 8.66 -3.30
C ALA A 19 23.83 9.80 -4.25
N ASP A 20 23.40 9.49 -5.47
CA ASP A 20 22.78 10.47 -6.37
C ASP A 20 21.68 11.16 -5.56
N HIS A 21 21.95 12.38 -5.08
CA HIS A 21 20.96 13.14 -4.34
C HIS A 21 19.80 13.44 -5.29
N SER A 22 18.59 12.99 -4.95
CA SER A 22 17.39 13.29 -5.72
C SER A 22 17.25 14.80 -5.89
N SER A 23 17.25 15.28 -7.14
CA SER A 23 17.23 16.71 -7.46
C SER A 23 16.12 17.04 -8.45
N PHE A 24 15.42 18.15 -8.27
CA PHE A 24 14.44 18.64 -9.23
C PHE A 24 14.66 20.13 -9.47
N THR A 25 15.04 20.51 -10.69
CA THR A 25 15.46 21.88 -11.02
C THR A 25 14.87 22.34 -12.36
N ILE A 26 14.91 23.65 -12.59
CA ILE A 26 14.56 24.24 -13.90
C ILE A 26 15.85 24.45 -14.69
N ASP A 27 15.88 23.96 -15.92
CA ASP A 27 16.85 24.37 -16.92
C ASP A 27 16.26 25.53 -17.72
N TYR A 28 16.67 26.74 -17.36
CA TYR A 28 16.17 27.97 -17.97
C TYR A 28 16.61 28.13 -19.42
N GLU A 29 17.77 27.58 -19.79
CA GLU A 29 18.36 27.70 -21.12
C GLU A 29 17.71 26.71 -22.10
N ASN A 30 17.47 25.47 -21.66
CA ASN A 30 16.88 24.43 -22.51
C ASN A 30 15.35 24.32 -22.36
N HIS A 31 14.72 25.17 -21.55
CA HIS A 31 13.27 25.23 -21.35
C HIS A 31 12.65 23.89 -20.92
N VAL A 32 13.31 23.18 -20.00
CA VAL A 32 12.86 21.88 -19.46
C VAL A 32 12.99 21.84 -17.94
N PHE A 33 12.25 20.94 -17.29
CA PHE A 33 12.61 20.52 -15.94
C PHE A 33 13.72 19.47 -16.02
N LEU A 34 14.56 19.42 -15.00
CA LEU A 34 15.51 18.34 -14.80
C LEU A 34 15.13 17.57 -13.53
N LYS A 35 14.84 16.29 -13.68
CA LYS A 35 14.69 15.35 -12.56
C LYS A 35 15.93 14.47 -12.52
N ASP A 36 16.69 14.56 -11.44
CA ASP A 36 17.96 13.88 -11.24
C ASP A 36 18.94 14.14 -12.41
N GLY A 37 19.00 15.39 -12.86
CA GLY A 37 19.86 15.84 -13.96
C GLY A 37 19.36 15.45 -15.38
N LYS A 38 18.23 14.76 -15.50
CA LYS A 38 17.67 14.35 -16.80
C LYS A 38 16.43 15.18 -17.17
N PRO A 39 16.24 15.52 -18.46
CA PRO A 39 15.01 16.16 -18.92
C PRO A 39 13.77 15.43 -18.41
N PHE A 40 12.86 16.19 -17.80
CA PHE A 40 11.64 15.70 -17.23
C PHE A 40 10.48 16.58 -17.64
N ARG A 41 9.34 15.94 -17.86
CA ARG A 41 8.09 16.58 -18.21
C ARG A 41 6.96 15.84 -17.53
N TYR A 42 6.05 16.58 -16.91
CA TYR A 42 4.89 15.97 -16.28
C TYR A 42 3.62 16.15 -17.10
N ILE A 43 2.80 15.10 -17.11
CA ILE A 43 1.37 15.16 -17.37
C ILE A 43 0.72 14.84 -16.03
N SER A 44 0.18 15.86 -15.39
CA SER A 44 -0.42 15.81 -14.07
C SER A 44 -1.95 15.71 -14.16
N GLY A 45 -2.55 15.10 -13.14
CA GLY A 45 -3.98 15.19 -12.89
C GLY A 45 -4.23 15.85 -11.54
N GLU A 46 -5.15 16.81 -11.49
CA GLU A 46 -5.60 17.39 -10.23
C GLU A 46 -6.58 16.43 -9.53
N ILE A 47 -6.32 16.19 -8.24
CA ILE A 47 -7.15 15.36 -7.36
C ILE A 47 -7.17 15.94 -5.94
N HIS A 48 -8.36 16.11 -5.35
CA HIS A 48 -8.49 16.71 -4.02
C HIS A 48 -8.83 15.65 -2.97
N TYR A 49 -7.87 15.28 -2.12
CA TYR A 49 -8.06 14.24 -1.11
C TYR A 49 -9.19 14.57 -0.11
N ASN A 50 -9.40 15.85 0.18
CA ASN A 50 -10.47 16.39 1.02
C ASN A 50 -11.87 16.31 0.38
N ARG A 51 -11.98 15.83 -0.86
CA ARG A 51 -13.24 15.58 -1.58
C ARG A 51 -13.50 14.09 -1.82
N ILE A 52 -12.68 13.21 -1.24
CA ILE A 52 -12.67 11.77 -1.48
C ILE A 52 -12.55 11.05 -0.14
N HIS A 53 -13.38 10.04 0.10
CA HIS A 53 -13.23 9.25 1.32
C HIS A 53 -11.87 8.53 1.35
N PRO A 54 -11.15 8.48 2.49
CA PRO A 54 -9.78 7.94 2.57
C PRO A 54 -9.58 6.53 2.03
N ASP A 55 -10.58 5.67 2.16
CA ASP A 55 -10.54 4.29 1.68
C ASP A 55 -10.50 4.20 0.14
N GLN A 56 -10.84 5.28 -0.53
CA GLN A 56 -10.87 5.36 -1.99
C GLN A 56 -9.64 6.04 -2.57
N TRP A 57 -8.82 6.71 -1.77
CA TRP A 57 -7.66 7.47 -2.26
C TRP A 57 -6.76 6.62 -3.16
N ASN A 58 -6.44 5.40 -2.73
CA ASN A 58 -5.57 4.52 -3.52
C ASN A 58 -6.24 4.08 -4.83
N ASP A 59 -7.54 3.79 -4.82
CA ASP A 59 -8.27 3.47 -6.06
C ASP A 59 -8.21 4.65 -7.04
N ARG A 60 -8.52 5.87 -6.59
CA ARG A 60 -8.50 7.06 -7.45
C ARG A 60 -7.11 7.30 -8.02
N LEU A 61 -6.07 7.27 -7.18
CA LEU A 61 -4.68 7.39 -7.62
C LEU A 61 -4.27 6.31 -8.63
N SER A 62 -4.69 5.06 -8.41
CA SER A 62 -4.40 3.97 -9.35
C SER A 62 -5.08 4.17 -10.71
N ARG A 63 -6.28 4.75 -10.75
CA ARG A 63 -6.96 5.13 -12.01
C ARG A 63 -6.22 6.24 -12.75
N LEU A 64 -5.79 7.28 -12.04
CA LEU A 64 -4.93 8.31 -12.63
C LEU A 64 -3.64 7.71 -13.21
N ARG A 65 -3.05 6.73 -12.50
CA ARG A 65 -1.81 6.08 -12.93
C ARG A 65 -2.04 5.24 -14.17
N ALA A 66 -3.16 4.51 -14.22
CA ALA A 66 -3.54 3.69 -15.35
C ALA A 66 -3.85 4.52 -16.61
N ALA A 67 -4.25 5.78 -16.48
CA ALA A 67 -4.37 6.69 -17.62
C ALA A 67 -3.02 7.10 -18.24
N GLY A 68 -1.90 6.83 -17.55
CA GLY A 68 -0.55 7.20 -17.97
C GLY A 68 -0.02 8.49 -17.32
N LEU A 69 -0.70 9.05 -16.32
CA LEU A 69 -0.18 10.23 -15.61
C LEU A 69 1.08 9.87 -14.79
N ASN A 70 2.04 10.79 -14.73
CA ASN A 70 3.29 10.65 -13.95
C ASN A 70 3.39 11.63 -12.78
N ALA A 71 2.44 12.57 -12.68
CA ALA A 71 2.34 13.50 -11.57
C ALA A 71 0.88 13.65 -11.09
N VAL A 72 0.72 14.13 -9.87
CA VAL A 72 -0.57 14.61 -9.35
C VAL A 72 -0.40 15.99 -8.73
N GLN A 73 -1.45 16.80 -8.82
CA GLN A 73 -1.51 18.13 -8.21
C GLN A 73 -2.64 18.18 -7.17
N ILE A 74 -2.34 18.75 -6.00
CA ILE A 74 -3.27 18.77 -4.86
C ILE A 74 -3.28 20.11 -4.13
N TYR A 75 -4.45 20.55 -3.68
CA TYR A 75 -4.61 21.67 -2.74
C TYR A 75 -4.52 21.25 -1.27
N VAL A 76 -4.20 22.19 -0.38
CA VAL A 76 -4.29 22.04 1.08
C VAL A 76 -5.26 23.09 1.64
N PRO A 77 -6.54 22.74 1.90
CA PRO A 77 -7.50 23.70 2.44
C PRO A 77 -7.19 23.99 3.92
N TRP A 78 -6.76 25.21 4.22
CA TRP A 78 -6.39 25.59 5.60
C TRP A 78 -7.55 25.37 6.58
N ASN A 79 -8.77 25.79 6.24
CA ASN A 79 -9.96 25.62 7.08
C ASN A 79 -10.35 24.16 7.37
N PHE A 80 -9.85 23.20 6.58
CA PHE A 80 -10.04 21.78 6.82
C PHE A 80 -9.05 21.25 7.87
N HIS A 81 -7.83 21.80 7.86
CA HIS A 81 -6.79 21.44 8.81
C HIS A 81 -6.76 22.28 10.08
N GLU A 82 -7.35 23.47 10.09
CA GLU A 82 -7.49 24.33 11.27
C GLU A 82 -8.95 24.83 11.40
N PRO A 83 -9.91 23.91 11.66
CA PRO A 83 -11.33 24.24 11.71
C PRO A 83 -11.68 25.27 12.78
N PHE A 84 -10.90 25.35 13.86
CA PHE A 84 -10.97 26.39 14.89
C PHE A 84 -9.56 26.93 15.15
N GLU A 85 -9.45 28.20 15.54
CA GLU A 85 -8.15 28.84 15.77
C GLU A 85 -7.32 28.03 16.78
N GLY A 86 -6.13 27.56 16.36
CA GLY A 86 -5.21 26.76 17.16
C GLY A 86 -5.55 25.26 17.26
N VAL A 87 -6.65 24.80 16.68
CA VAL A 87 -7.08 23.39 16.69
C VAL A 87 -6.78 22.77 15.34
N PHE A 88 -5.74 21.94 15.28
CA PHE A 88 -5.27 21.32 14.03
C PHE A 88 -5.75 19.87 13.87
N ASN A 89 -6.10 19.47 12.65
CA ASN A 89 -6.43 18.10 12.27
C ASN A 89 -5.61 17.64 11.04
N PHE A 90 -4.88 16.54 11.20
CA PHE A 90 -4.12 15.86 10.14
C PHE A 90 -4.35 14.34 10.17
N GLU A 91 -5.47 13.91 10.73
CA GLU A 91 -5.86 12.50 10.83
C GLU A 91 -7.12 12.23 10.00
N GLY A 92 -7.44 10.94 9.79
CA GLY A 92 -8.65 10.53 9.08
C GLY A 92 -8.68 11.05 7.64
N ASP A 93 -9.73 11.78 7.31
CA ASP A 93 -9.91 12.44 6.01
C ASP A 93 -9.02 13.66 5.78
N ALA A 94 -8.39 14.18 6.83
CA ALA A 94 -7.37 15.23 6.78
C ALA A 94 -5.93 14.71 6.78
N ASP A 95 -5.68 13.41 6.65
CA ASP A 95 -4.32 12.84 6.61
C ASP A 95 -3.62 13.03 5.25
N ILE A 96 -3.14 14.25 5.03
CA ILE A 96 -2.40 14.64 3.83
C ILE A 96 -1.09 13.85 3.65
N VAL A 97 -0.43 13.45 4.74
CA VAL A 97 0.83 12.69 4.68
C VAL A 97 0.58 11.31 4.10
N LYS A 98 -0.47 10.62 4.57
CA LYS A 98 -0.91 9.33 4.01
C LYS A 98 -1.27 9.46 2.54
N PHE A 99 -2.03 10.50 2.16
CA PHE A 99 -2.38 10.71 0.75
C PHE A 99 -1.15 10.87 -0.15
N ILE A 100 -0.19 11.73 0.24
CA ILE A 100 1.04 11.96 -0.53
C ILE A 100 1.90 10.69 -0.62
N LYS A 101 1.98 9.90 0.46
CA LYS A 101 2.67 8.60 0.44
C LYS A 101 1.98 7.58 -0.47
N LEU A 102 0.65 7.59 -0.54
CA LEU A 102 -0.09 6.78 -1.51
C LEU A 102 0.19 7.22 -2.94
N ALA A 103 0.27 8.53 -3.20
CA ALA A 103 0.66 9.04 -4.52
C ALA A 103 2.07 8.57 -4.91
N GLN A 104 3.05 8.68 -3.99
CA GLN A 104 4.40 8.14 -4.18
C GLN A 104 4.38 6.62 -4.45
N ALA A 105 3.58 5.87 -3.70
CA ALA A 105 3.46 4.42 -3.86
C ALA A 105 2.85 4.00 -5.21
N ASN A 106 2.04 4.86 -5.81
CA ASN A 106 1.50 4.70 -7.18
C ASN A 106 2.45 5.23 -8.26
N GLY A 107 3.64 5.72 -7.88
CA GLY A 107 4.69 6.17 -8.80
C GLY A 107 4.57 7.63 -9.24
N PHE A 108 3.81 8.45 -8.53
CA PHE A 108 3.67 9.87 -8.85
C PHE A 108 4.74 10.74 -8.18
N VAL A 109 5.17 11.78 -8.91
CA VAL A 109 5.65 13.02 -8.28
C VAL A 109 4.46 13.92 -7.94
N VAL A 110 4.62 14.84 -6.99
CA VAL A 110 3.53 15.68 -6.46
C VAL A 110 3.83 17.16 -6.65
N LEU A 111 2.85 17.89 -7.19
CA LEU A 111 2.78 19.35 -7.19
C LEU A 111 1.85 19.77 -6.04
N LEU A 112 2.43 20.41 -5.02
CA LEU A 112 1.71 20.77 -3.81
C LEU A 112 1.23 22.22 -3.88
N ARG A 113 -0.04 22.47 -3.55
CA ARG A 113 -0.65 23.80 -3.54
C ARG A 113 -1.18 24.15 -2.15
N PRO A 114 -0.31 24.60 -1.24
CA PRO A 114 -0.66 24.78 0.18
C PRO A 114 -1.44 26.08 0.51
N GLY A 115 -1.70 26.92 -0.49
CA GLY A 115 -2.43 28.18 -0.32
C GLY A 115 -1.55 29.35 0.17
N PRO A 116 -1.99 30.15 1.18
CA PRO A 116 -3.02 29.82 2.18
C PRO A 116 -4.46 29.97 1.69
N TYR A 117 -4.66 30.74 0.61
CA TYR A 117 -5.90 30.78 -0.16
C TYR A 117 -5.75 29.87 -1.40
N ILE A 118 -6.78 29.08 -1.69
CA ILE A 118 -6.77 28.08 -2.78
C ILE A 118 -7.88 28.26 -3.81
N CYS A 119 -8.83 29.18 -3.60
CA CYS A 119 -10.07 29.24 -4.39
C CYS A 119 -10.82 27.88 -4.39
N ALA A 120 -10.58 27.05 -5.40
CA ALA A 120 -10.98 25.64 -5.53
C ALA A 120 -12.48 25.37 -5.43
N GLU A 121 -13.29 26.42 -5.57
CA GLU A 121 -14.71 26.42 -5.25
C GLU A 121 -15.04 25.78 -3.88
N TRP A 122 -14.11 25.94 -2.95
CA TRP A 122 -14.16 25.39 -1.60
C TRP A 122 -14.47 26.50 -0.60
N GLU A 123 -15.20 26.18 0.45
CA GLU A 123 -15.62 27.10 1.51
C GLU A 123 -14.56 28.17 1.83
N ASN A 124 -14.93 29.44 1.61
CA ASN A 124 -14.08 30.63 1.85
C ASN A 124 -12.70 30.59 1.17
N GLY A 125 -12.58 29.91 0.03
CA GLY A 125 -11.32 29.71 -0.68
C GLY A 125 -10.27 28.96 0.13
N GLY A 126 -10.71 28.11 1.07
CA GLY A 126 -9.85 27.40 2.02
C GLY A 126 -9.45 28.21 3.25
N LEU A 127 -9.82 29.49 3.36
CA LEU A 127 -9.47 30.32 4.52
C LEU A 127 -10.40 30.03 5.71
N PRO A 128 -9.88 29.86 6.94
CA PRO A 128 -10.73 29.61 8.10
C PRO A 128 -11.68 30.76 8.44
N TYR A 129 -12.92 30.43 8.80
CA TYR A 129 -13.95 31.42 9.14
C TYR A 129 -13.53 32.35 10.30
N TRP A 130 -12.78 31.81 11.27
CA TRP A 130 -12.38 32.54 12.47
C TRP A 130 -11.44 33.71 12.18
N LEU A 131 -10.81 33.76 10.99
CA LEU A 131 -10.06 34.94 10.53
C LEU A 131 -10.95 36.17 10.47
N LEU A 132 -12.22 36.01 10.09
CA LEU A 132 -13.18 37.09 9.95
C LEU A 132 -13.54 37.72 11.31
N LYS A 133 -13.21 37.10 12.45
CA LYS A 133 -13.40 37.66 13.80
C LYS A 133 -12.33 38.69 14.16
N LYS A 134 -11.16 38.63 13.52
CA LYS A 134 -10.00 39.45 13.90
C LYS A 134 -10.22 40.91 13.49
N ASP A 135 -10.01 41.81 14.44
CA ASP A 135 -10.06 43.24 14.17
C ASP A 135 -9.00 43.63 13.12
N LYS A 136 -9.38 44.50 12.19
CA LYS A 136 -8.52 44.99 11.09
C LYS A 136 -7.90 43.87 10.23
N ILE A 137 -8.57 42.73 10.13
CA ILE A 137 -8.15 41.67 9.20
C ILE A 137 -8.32 42.15 7.76
N GLU A 138 -7.28 42.01 6.95
CA GLU A 138 -7.36 42.14 5.50
C GLU A 138 -6.86 40.83 4.88
N LEU A 139 -7.82 40.01 4.44
CA LEU A 139 -7.51 38.74 3.79
C LEU A 139 -6.79 38.99 2.47
N ARG A 140 -5.79 38.15 2.17
CA ARG A 140 -4.95 38.24 0.96
C ARG A 140 -4.24 39.60 0.81
N LYS A 141 -3.94 40.27 1.93
CA LYS A 141 -3.10 41.46 2.02
C LYS A 141 -2.14 41.37 3.19
N TYR A 142 -1.13 42.23 3.22
CA TYR A 142 -0.18 42.31 4.31
C TYR A 142 -0.81 43.04 5.49
N SER A 143 -1.54 42.31 6.31
CA SER A 143 -2.03 42.77 7.61
C SER A 143 -1.47 41.87 8.71
N THR A 144 -0.99 42.48 9.79
CA THR A 144 -0.45 41.77 10.96
C THR A 144 -1.31 40.57 11.41
N PRO A 145 -2.63 40.71 11.62
CA PRO A 145 -3.45 39.56 12.03
C PRO A 145 -3.50 38.42 11.01
N TYR A 146 -3.44 38.71 9.71
CA TYR A 146 -3.50 37.69 8.66
C TYR A 146 -2.16 36.97 8.50
N VAL A 147 -1.05 37.71 8.39
CA VAL A 147 0.29 37.12 8.19
C VAL A 147 0.74 36.31 9.41
N GLN A 148 0.35 36.71 10.63
CA GLN A 148 0.60 35.92 11.84
C GLN A 148 -0.19 34.60 11.84
N ALA A 149 -1.46 34.63 11.44
CA ALA A 149 -2.26 33.42 11.34
C ALA A 149 -1.71 32.44 10.30
N ILE A 150 -1.30 32.94 9.13
CA ILE A 150 -0.63 32.11 8.09
C ILE A 150 0.67 31.51 8.62
N THR A 151 1.49 32.31 9.32
CA THR A 151 2.74 31.83 9.94
C THR A 151 2.48 30.67 10.89
N ASN A 152 1.45 30.76 11.72
CA ASN A 152 1.08 29.70 12.66
C ASN A 152 0.66 28.42 11.93
N PHE A 153 -0.19 28.53 10.90
CA PHE A 153 -0.61 27.39 10.10
C PHE A 153 0.57 26.72 9.40
N TYR A 154 1.44 27.50 8.74
CA TYR A 154 2.59 26.96 8.01
C TYR A 154 3.62 26.32 8.94
N ASN A 155 3.82 26.86 10.15
CA ASN A 155 4.66 26.24 11.17
C ASN A 155 4.10 24.89 11.69
N LYS A 156 2.84 24.57 11.43
CA LYS A 156 2.24 23.25 11.72
C LYS A 156 2.26 22.34 10.50
N LEU A 157 1.91 22.86 9.33
CA LEU A 157 1.81 22.11 8.09
C LEU A 157 3.19 21.65 7.58
N PHE A 158 4.14 22.57 7.40
CA PHE A 158 5.39 22.25 6.71
C PHE A 158 6.27 21.23 7.41
N PRO A 159 6.38 21.16 8.76
CA PRO A 159 7.11 20.07 9.40
C PRO A 159 6.63 18.66 9.01
N LEU A 160 5.35 18.50 8.64
CA LEU A 160 4.79 17.25 8.12
C LEU A 160 5.16 17.00 6.66
N LEU A 161 5.31 18.05 5.86
CA LEU A 161 5.53 18.00 4.41
C LEU A 161 7.01 18.05 4.01
N THR A 162 7.88 18.66 4.82
CA THR A 162 9.32 18.76 4.54
C THR A 162 9.97 17.38 4.33
N PRO A 163 9.66 16.32 5.11
CA PRO A 163 10.17 14.98 4.83
C PRO A 163 9.71 14.39 3.49
N LEU A 164 8.63 14.93 2.91
CA LEU A 164 8.03 14.47 1.66
C LEU A 164 8.53 15.25 0.43
N LEU A 165 9.45 16.20 0.61
CA LEU A 165 10.12 16.88 -0.50
C LEU A 165 10.98 15.90 -1.29
N TYR A 166 11.08 16.11 -2.60
CA TYR A 166 11.82 15.24 -3.51
C TYR A 166 13.29 15.08 -3.11
N ARG A 167 13.95 16.20 -2.76
CA ARG A 167 15.30 16.24 -2.17
C ARG A 167 15.48 15.43 -0.88
N ASN A 168 14.40 15.16 -0.17
CA ASN A 168 14.39 14.45 1.10
C ASN A 168 13.86 13.01 0.95
N GLY A 169 13.69 12.52 -0.29
CA GLY A 169 13.24 11.17 -0.60
C GLY A 169 11.72 11.00 -0.77
N GLY A 170 10.95 12.08 -0.70
CA GLY A 170 9.51 12.06 -0.97
C GLY A 170 9.15 12.40 -2.43
N PRO A 171 7.87 12.57 -2.76
CA PRO A 171 7.44 12.85 -4.13
C PRO A 171 7.26 14.34 -4.47
N ILE A 172 7.30 15.27 -3.50
CA ILE A 172 6.93 16.68 -3.73
C ILE A 172 8.06 17.42 -4.49
N ILE A 173 7.80 17.78 -5.74
CA ILE A 173 8.77 18.42 -6.64
C ILE A 173 8.61 19.95 -6.75
N MET A 174 7.39 20.46 -6.56
CA MET A 174 7.06 21.87 -6.72
C MET A 174 6.01 22.29 -5.69
N ILE A 175 6.09 23.54 -5.23
CA ILE A 175 5.16 24.12 -4.24
C ILE A 175 4.61 25.45 -4.74
N GLN A 176 3.29 25.54 -4.88
CA GLN A 176 2.63 26.79 -5.26
C GLN A 176 2.62 27.76 -4.08
N VAL A 177 2.80 29.05 -4.36
CA VAL A 177 2.66 30.13 -3.37
C VAL A 177 1.45 30.95 -3.76
N GLU A 178 0.44 31.01 -2.87
CA GLU A 178 -0.86 31.63 -3.18
C GLU A 178 -1.59 30.90 -4.32
N ASN A 179 -2.68 31.48 -4.83
CA ASN A 179 -3.43 30.99 -5.98
C ASN A 179 -4.08 32.15 -6.75
N GLU A 180 -3.72 32.32 -8.03
CA GLU A 180 -4.28 33.35 -8.92
C GLU A 180 -4.35 34.74 -8.26
N TYR A 181 -3.24 35.15 -7.63
CA TYR A 181 -3.20 36.43 -6.93
C TYR A 181 -3.31 37.63 -7.89
N GLY A 182 -2.98 37.44 -9.16
CA GLY A 182 -3.20 38.42 -10.21
C GLY A 182 -4.65 38.88 -10.35
N SER A 183 -5.59 37.97 -10.09
CA SER A 183 -7.03 38.24 -10.14
C SER A 183 -7.53 39.01 -8.90
N GLN A 184 -6.67 39.27 -7.91
CA GLN A 184 -7.01 40.03 -6.71
C GLN A 184 -6.74 41.53 -6.89
N PHE A 185 -7.79 42.34 -6.71
CA PHE A 185 -7.72 43.80 -6.91
C PHE A 185 -6.71 44.53 -6.01
N ALA A 186 -6.31 43.93 -4.89
CA ALA A 186 -5.39 44.55 -3.94
C ALA A 186 -3.96 44.68 -4.46
N CYS A 187 -3.50 43.74 -5.29
CA CYS A 187 -2.14 43.72 -5.84
C CYS A 187 -1.02 43.95 -4.79
N ASP A 188 -1.17 43.41 -3.58
CA ASP A 188 -0.23 43.65 -2.47
C ASP A 188 1.02 42.77 -2.61
N LYS A 189 2.04 43.29 -3.30
CA LYS A 189 3.34 42.62 -3.47
C LYS A 189 4.10 42.39 -2.15
N LYS A 190 3.80 43.14 -1.10
CA LYS A 190 4.40 42.93 0.23
C LYS A 190 3.88 41.63 0.84
N TYR A 191 2.60 41.33 0.65
CA TYR A 191 2.00 40.06 1.07
C TYR A 191 2.57 38.86 0.34
N THR A 192 2.64 38.91 -0.99
CA THR A 192 3.14 37.77 -1.77
C THR A 192 4.64 37.53 -1.55
N SER A 193 5.44 38.59 -1.40
CA SER A 193 6.84 38.49 -1.00
C SER A 193 6.99 37.88 0.40
N PHE A 194 6.13 38.26 1.35
CA PHE A 194 6.09 37.65 2.68
C PHE A 194 5.82 36.15 2.62
N LEU A 195 4.87 35.69 1.79
CA LEU A 195 4.59 34.26 1.66
C LEU A 195 5.80 33.49 1.13
N ARG A 196 6.46 34.00 0.09
CA ARG A 196 7.72 33.44 -0.41
C ARG A 196 8.75 33.34 0.72
N ASP A 197 8.95 34.43 1.45
CA ASP A 197 9.98 34.52 2.50
C ASP A 197 9.64 33.66 3.72
N LEU A 198 8.37 33.38 3.97
CA LEU A 198 7.90 32.43 4.99
C LEU A 198 8.13 30.98 4.56
N VAL A 199 7.79 30.63 3.31
CA VAL A 199 7.89 29.24 2.81
C VAL A 199 9.34 28.84 2.53
N ARG A 200 10.15 29.75 1.97
CA ARG A 200 11.53 29.47 1.54
C ARG A 200 12.39 28.76 2.60
N PRO A 201 12.50 29.25 3.86
CA PRO A 201 13.29 28.56 4.88
C PRO A 201 12.72 27.20 5.31
N LEU A 202 11.41 26.95 5.12
CA LEU A 202 10.75 25.69 5.49
C LEU A 202 11.02 24.55 4.48
N VAL A 203 11.30 24.91 3.22
CA VAL A 203 11.45 23.95 2.11
C VAL A 203 12.84 23.95 1.48
N GLY A 204 13.63 25.01 1.72
CA GLY A 204 14.97 25.21 1.16
C GLY A 204 14.98 25.92 -0.19
N ASN A 205 16.16 26.32 -0.64
CA ASN A 205 16.34 27.10 -1.86
C ASN A 205 16.21 26.25 -3.14
N GLU A 206 16.43 24.95 -3.01
CA GLU A 206 16.43 23.98 -4.09
C GLU A 206 15.01 23.57 -4.50
N THR A 207 14.03 23.71 -3.62
CA THR A 207 12.63 23.44 -3.95
C THR A 207 12.07 24.56 -4.81
N ILE A 208 11.51 24.18 -5.96
CA ILE A 208 10.86 25.13 -6.87
C ILE A 208 9.57 25.63 -6.22
N LEU A 209 9.55 26.94 -5.95
CA LEU A 209 8.31 27.65 -5.65
C LEU A 209 7.75 28.19 -6.96
N TYR A 210 6.43 28.13 -7.14
CA TYR A 210 5.77 28.65 -8.33
C TYR A 210 4.47 29.42 -8.03
N THR A 211 4.03 30.25 -8.97
CA THR A 211 2.69 30.90 -8.97
C THR A 211 1.90 30.47 -10.19
N VAL A 212 0.58 30.62 -10.15
CA VAL A 212 -0.34 30.39 -11.27
C VAL A 212 -1.25 31.61 -11.42
N ASP A 213 -1.41 32.09 -12.64
CA ASP A 213 -2.30 33.19 -12.99
C ASP A 213 -2.76 33.07 -14.46
N SER A 214 -3.99 33.49 -14.75
CA SER A 214 -4.51 33.49 -16.12
C SER A 214 -3.63 34.33 -17.08
N PRO A 215 -3.52 33.94 -18.37
CA PRO A 215 -2.55 34.48 -19.34
C PRO A 215 -2.94 35.86 -19.88
N GLN A 216 -2.95 36.85 -18.98
CA GLN A 216 -3.25 38.25 -19.28
C GLN A 216 -2.22 39.12 -18.57
N GLN A 217 -1.71 40.14 -19.28
CA GLN A 217 -0.63 40.99 -18.77
C GLN A 217 -0.95 41.58 -17.38
N LEU A 218 -2.19 42.04 -17.19
CA LEU A 218 -2.66 42.62 -15.93
C LEU A 218 -2.56 41.65 -14.74
N TYR A 219 -2.88 40.37 -14.93
CA TYR A 219 -2.81 39.38 -13.86
C TYR A 219 -1.37 39.06 -13.51
N PHE A 220 -0.49 38.95 -14.49
CA PHE A 220 0.95 38.76 -14.25
C PHE A 220 1.59 39.93 -13.47
N GLU A 221 1.19 41.17 -13.74
CA GLU A 221 1.69 42.35 -13.03
C GLU A 221 1.47 42.23 -11.51
N CYS A 222 0.37 41.59 -11.08
CA CYS A 222 0.04 41.43 -9.66
C CYS A 222 0.36 40.04 -9.09
N GLY A 223 0.25 38.97 -9.88
CA GLY A 223 0.43 37.59 -9.44
C GLY A 223 1.88 37.12 -9.35
N THR A 224 2.77 37.66 -10.17
CA THR A 224 4.20 37.28 -10.16
C THR A 224 4.91 37.65 -8.86
N ILE A 225 5.80 36.78 -8.40
CA ILE A 225 6.62 37.01 -7.20
C ILE A 225 8.09 36.85 -7.58
N ASP A 226 8.92 37.82 -7.22
CA ASP A 226 10.34 37.77 -7.55
C ASP A 226 11.01 36.53 -6.91
N GLY A 227 11.81 35.80 -7.68
CA GLY A 227 12.44 34.54 -7.25
C GLY A 227 11.47 33.34 -7.11
N VAL A 228 10.26 33.42 -7.68
CA VAL A 228 9.27 32.35 -7.75
C VAL A 228 8.90 32.12 -9.22
N PHE A 229 8.83 30.87 -9.65
CA PHE A 229 8.61 30.53 -11.05
C PHE A 229 7.15 30.78 -11.47
N SER A 230 6.91 31.53 -12.54
CA SER A 230 5.55 31.90 -12.95
C SER A 230 4.98 30.92 -13.98
N THR A 231 3.77 30.41 -13.69
CA THR A 231 3.01 29.50 -14.55
C THR A 231 1.67 30.13 -14.92
N ILE A 232 0.93 29.49 -15.82
CA ILE A 232 -0.38 29.95 -16.27
C ILE A 232 -1.44 28.87 -16.13
N ASP A 233 -2.69 29.29 -16.23
CA ASP A 233 -3.86 28.42 -16.39
C ASP A 233 -4.64 28.77 -17.65
N PHE A 234 -5.29 27.79 -18.29
CA PHE A 234 -6.28 28.02 -19.35
C PHE A 234 -6.96 26.72 -19.77
N GLY A 235 -8.20 26.81 -20.23
CA GLY A 235 -8.97 25.67 -20.76
C GLY A 235 -8.71 25.39 -22.26
N PRO A 236 -9.35 24.37 -22.84
CA PRO A 236 -9.24 24.04 -24.25
C PRO A 236 -9.52 25.22 -25.18
N THR A 237 -8.61 25.49 -26.12
CA THR A 237 -8.66 26.65 -27.03
C THR A 237 -7.88 26.37 -28.32
N SER A 238 -7.77 27.36 -29.20
CA SER A 238 -7.06 27.24 -30.48
C SER A 238 -5.55 27.05 -30.30
N ALA A 239 -4.89 26.39 -31.24
CA ALA A 239 -3.45 26.17 -31.21
C ALA A 239 -2.64 27.48 -31.15
N ASP A 240 -3.11 28.51 -31.85
CA ASP A 240 -2.46 29.82 -31.87
C ASP A 240 -2.56 30.52 -30.52
N ASP A 241 -3.70 30.40 -29.83
CA ASP A 241 -3.87 31.01 -28.51
C ASP A 241 -3.04 30.27 -27.45
N ILE A 242 -2.93 28.94 -27.53
CA ILE A 242 -2.03 28.16 -26.67
C ILE A 242 -0.58 28.66 -26.80
N ARG A 243 -0.09 28.82 -28.03
CA ARG A 243 1.27 29.32 -28.28
C ARG A 243 1.45 30.76 -27.78
N LYS A 244 0.47 31.64 -27.98
CA LYS A 244 0.50 33.02 -27.46
C LYS A 244 0.52 33.06 -25.93
N ASN A 245 -0.29 32.22 -25.28
CA ASN A 245 -0.33 32.13 -23.82
C ASN A 245 1.04 31.70 -23.27
N PHE A 246 1.68 30.69 -23.88
CA PHE A 246 3.02 30.27 -23.47
C PHE A 246 4.11 31.30 -23.77
N GLN A 247 4.02 32.05 -24.87
CA GLN A 247 4.91 33.19 -25.13
C GLN A 247 4.78 34.27 -24.04
N LEU A 248 3.55 34.56 -23.61
CA LEU A 248 3.31 35.49 -22.51
C LEU A 248 3.92 34.97 -21.21
N GLN A 249 3.69 33.70 -20.87
CA GLN A 249 4.30 33.07 -19.69
C GLN A 249 5.83 33.23 -19.70
N GLN A 250 6.49 32.91 -20.81
CA GLN A 250 7.95 32.99 -20.92
C GLN A 250 8.49 34.39 -20.67
N SER A 251 7.74 35.44 -21.08
CA SER A 251 8.15 36.83 -20.87
C SER A 251 8.22 37.22 -19.38
N TYR A 252 7.41 36.58 -18.52
CA TYR A 252 7.40 36.82 -17.07
C TYR A 252 8.20 35.80 -16.28
N ALA A 253 8.25 34.54 -16.73
CA ALA A 253 9.04 33.47 -16.12
C ALA A 253 10.56 33.65 -16.33
N LYS A 254 10.97 34.56 -17.23
CA LYS A 254 12.36 34.83 -17.61
C LYS A 254 13.09 33.59 -18.16
N GLY A 255 12.36 32.76 -18.92
CA GLY A 255 12.85 31.47 -19.47
C GLY A 255 12.21 30.25 -18.80
N GLY A 256 12.86 29.08 -18.93
CA GLY A 256 12.37 27.83 -18.34
C GLY A 256 11.25 27.14 -19.15
N PRO A 257 10.74 25.99 -18.66
CA PRO A 257 9.69 25.23 -19.32
C PRO A 257 8.37 26.01 -19.33
N VAL A 258 7.52 25.78 -20.32
CA VAL A 258 6.17 26.35 -20.31
C VAL A 258 5.24 25.41 -19.56
N VAL A 259 4.30 25.97 -18.79
CA VAL A 259 3.50 25.22 -17.82
C VAL A 259 2.07 25.73 -17.81
N ASN A 260 1.12 24.84 -18.09
CA ASN A 260 -0.29 25.07 -17.79
C ASN A 260 -0.66 24.31 -16.49
N THR A 261 -0.67 25.03 -15.37
CA THR A 261 -0.94 24.51 -14.03
C THR A 261 -2.40 24.10 -13.85
N GLU A 262 -3.34 24.70 -14.59
CA GLU A 262 -4.76 24.32 -14.55
C GLU A 262 -5.35 24.30 -15.96
N PHE A 263 -5.31 23.11 -16.57
CA PHE A 263 -5.97 22.84 -17.84
C PHE A 263 -7.37 22.29 -17.59
N TYR A 264 -8.41 23.06 -17.95
CA TYR A 264 -9.80 22.77 -17.56
C TYR A 264 -10.57 21.92 -18.59
N PRO A 265 -10.67 20.57 -18.49
CA PRO A 265 -11.44 19.77 -19.45
C PRO A 265 -12.96 19.80 -19.17
N GLY A 266 -13.36 20.48 -18.09
CA GLY A 266 -14.72 20.60 -17.59
C GLY A 266 -14.84 21.85 -16.73
N TRP A 267 -15.91 21.99 -15.97
CA TRP A 267 -16.16 23.19 -15.16
C TRP A 267 -17.05 22.89 -13.94
N PHE A 268 -16.91 23.68 -12.88
CA PHE A 268 -17.77 23.56 -11.69
C PHE A 268 -19.22 23.96 -11.98
N THR A 269 -20.14 23.65 -11.06
CA THR A 269 -21.58 23.91 -11.22
C THR A 269 -22.20 24.50 -9.94
N THR A 270 -23.11 25.46 -10.09
CA THR A 270 -23.87 26.07 -8.98
C THR A 270 -25.34 25.66 -8.98
N TRP A 271 -26.00 25.75 -7.82
CA TRP A 271 -27.44 25.53 -7.72
C TRP A 271 -28.24 26.50 -8.61
N GLY A 272 -29.20 25.98 -9.37
CA GLY A 272 -30.06 26.76 -10.27
C GLY A 272 -29.50 26.95 -11.68
N GLN A 273 -28.33 26.38 -11.98
CA GLN A 273 -27.73 26.38 -13.31
C GLN A 273 -28.28 25.21 -14.13
N LEU A 274 -29.15 25.50 -15.12
CA LEU A 274 -29.82 24.47 -15.92
C LEU A 274 -28.89 23.76 -16.93
N THR A 275 -27.86 24.44 -17.42
CA THR A 275 -26.82 23.88 -18.30
C THR A 275 -25.46 24.49 -17.96
N ASN A 276 -24.43 23.66 -17.91
CA ASN A 276 -23.06 24.15 -17.82
C ASN A 276 -22.48 24.32 -19.23
N SER A 277 -22.69 25.50 -19.81
CA SER A 277 -22.23 25.83 -21.17
C SER A 277 -20.70 25.90 -21.32
N ASN A 278 -19.96 25.79 -20.22
CA ASN A 278 -18.50 25.93 -20.19
C ASN A 278 -17.76 24.59 -20.32
N ILE A 279 -18.48 23.48 -20.52
CA ILE A 279 -17.85 22.16 -20.73
C ILE A 279 -17.33 22.08 -22.18
N PRO A 280 -16.02 21.98 -22.41
CA PRO A 280 -15.44 21.87 -23.74
C PRO A 280 -15.72 20.49 -24.35
N SER A 281 -15.68 20.40 -25.68
CA SER A 281 -15.77 19.10 -26.35
C SER A 281 -14.54 18.23 -26.07
N ILE A 282 -14.70 16.91 -26.04
CA ILE A 282 -13.60 15.95 -25.88
C ILE A 282 -12.54 16.18 -26.97
N ASN A 283 -12.95 16.36 -28.24
CA ASN A 283 -12.02 16.64 -29.34
C ASN A 283 -11.18 17.90 -29.09
N LEU A 284 -11.81 19.03 -28.74
CA LEU A 284 -11.07 20.27 -28.49
C LEU A 284 -10.09 20.11 -27.31
N THR A 285 -10.49 19.34 -26.29
CA THR A 285 -9.66 19.03 -25.13
C THR A 285 -8.40 18.25 -25.54
N ILE A 286 -8.57 17.15 -26.27
CA ILE A 286 -7.45 16.32 -26.73
C ILE A 286 -6.55 17.08 -27.72
N GLU A 287 -7.11 17.86 -28.64
CA GLU A 287 -6.32 18.70 -29.56
C GLU A 287 -5.52 19.77 -28.81
N SER A 288 -6.10 20.40 -27.79
CA SER A 288 -5.35 21.36 -26.95
C SER A 288 -4.20 20.66 -26.21
N MET A 289 -4.43 19.45 -25.68
CA MET A 289 -3.39 18.64 -25.01
C MET A 289 -2.26 18.26 -25.96
N LYS A 290 -2.57 17.90 -27.22
CA LYS A 290 -1.57 17.67 -28.27
C LYS A 290 -0.74 18.91 -28.54
N VAL A 291 -1.35 20.07 -28.70
CA VAL A 291 -0.61 21.33 -28.96
C VAL A 291 0.25 21.71 -27.76
N MET A 292 -0.24 21.55 -26.53
CA MET A 292 0.58 21.72 -25.32
C MET A 292 1.74 20.70 -25.32
N TRP A 293 1.49 19.45 -25.73
CA TRP A 293 2.52 18.44 -25.88
C TRP A 293 3.62 18.88 -26.87
N GLU A 294 3.23 19.29 -28.06
CA GLU A 294 4.12 19.79 -29.12
C GLU A 294 4.89 21.06 -28.72
N SER A 295 4.30 21.88 -27.83
CA SER A 295 4.94 23.09 -27.30
C SER A 295 5.93 22.81 -26.15
N ASN A 296 6.25 21.54 -25.88
CA ASN A 296 7.09 21.10 -24.76
C ASN A 296 6.59 21.54 -23.37
N ALA A 297 5.28 21.81 -23.23
CA ALA A 297 4.66 22.21 -21.97
C ALA A 297 4.50 21.07 -20.95
N SER A 298 4.79 21.30 -19.69
CA SER A 298 4.20 20.45 -18.63
C SER A 298 2.80 20.96 -18.30
N PHE A 299 1.85 20.09 -17.98
CA PHE A 299 0.49 20.55 -17.66
C PHE A 299 -0.23 19.65 -16.66
N SER A 300 -1.19 20.23 -15.93
CA SER A 300 -2.07 19.52 -15.00
C SER A 300 -3.53 19.65 -15.43
N ILE A 301 -4.23 18.52 -15.52
CA ILE A 301 -5.64 18.45 -15.91
C ILE A 301 -6.49 18.76 -14.66
N TYR A 302 -7.12 19.92 -14.60
CA TYR A 302 -7.95 20.40 -13.49
C TYR A 302 -9.43 20.37 -13.85
N MET A 303 -10.27 19.45 -13.36
CA MET A 303 -10.00 18.30 -12.50
C MET A 303 -9.75 17.04 -13.32
N PHE A 304 -8.87 16.15 -12.83
CA PHE A 304 -8.84 14.76 -13.33
C PHE A 304 -9.84 13.87 -12.58
N HIS A 305 -9.98 14.12 -11.27
CA HIS A 305 -11.07 13.59 -10.44
C HIS A 305 -11.48 14.67 -9.43
N GLY A 306 -12.73 15.14 -9.51
CA GLY A 306 -13.19 16.22 -8.64
C GLY A 306 -13.75 15.76 -7.29
N GLY A 307 -14.55 14.69 -7.25
CA GLY A 307 -15.11 14.13 -6.01
C GLY A 307 -16.36 14.88 -5.50
N SER A 308 -16.51 14.99 -4.18
CA SER A 308 -17.70 15.57 -3.54
C SER A 308 -17.36 16.61 -2.47
N ASN A 309 -18.13 17.69 -2.40
CA ASN A 309 -18.10 18.67 -1.31
C ASN A 309 -18.90 18.15 -0.10
N PHE A 310 -18.35 17.18 0.64
CA PHE A 310 -19.04 16.58 1.78
C PHE A 310 -19.36 17.60 2.89
N GLY A 311 -20.47 17.36 3.60
CA GLY A 311 -20.93 18.25 4.66
C GLY A 311 -21.27 19.66 4.17
N PHE A 312 -20.50 20.65 4.62
CA PHE A 312 -20.75 22.07 4.35
C PHE A 312 -19.54 22.78 3.74
N THR A 313 -18.71 22.04 3.01
CA THR A 313 -17.41 22.51 2.50
C THR A 313 -17.48 23.18 1.12
N ASN A 314 -18.67 23.25 0.52
CA ASN A 314 -18.86 23.93 -0.76
C ASN A 314 -18.60 25.45 -0.63
N GLY A 315 -17.95 26.05 -1.62
CA GLY A 315 -17.85 27.51 -1.76
C GLY A 315 -19.09 28.14 -2.41
N ALA A 316 -18.97 29.43 -2.75
CA ALA A 316 -19.96 30.18 -3.51
C ALA A 316 -19.32 31.22 -4.43
N GLU A 317 -19.89 31.38 -5.63
CA GLU A 317 -19.47 32.36 -6.64
C GLU A 317 -20.56 33.43 -6.83
N ILE A 318 -20.26 34.71 -6.59
CA ILE A 318 -21.22 35.83 -6.70
C ILE A 318 -22.59 35.50 -6.05
N TYR A 319 -22.56 34.98 -4.81
CA TYR A 319 -23.72 34.53 -4.02
C TYR A 319 -24.48 33.30 -4.56
N ALA A 320 -24.01 32.66 -5.63
CA ALA A 320 -24.48 31.35 -6.07
C ALA A 320 -23.60 30.25 -5.46
N PRO A 321 -24.11 29.47 -4.48
CA PRO A 321 -23.35 28.38 -3.90
C PRO A 321 -23.22 27.22 -4.86
N LEU A 322 -22.08 26.56 -4.76
CA LEU A 322 -21.84 25.33 -5.49
C LEU A 322 -22.75 24.19 -5.03
N ILE A 323 -22.95 23.26 -5.95
CA ILE A 323 -23.62 22.00 -5.65
C ILE A 323 -22.71 21.10 -4.80
N THR A 324 -23.30 20.07 -4.19
CA THR A 324 -22.55 19.11 -3.37
C THR A 324 -21.61 18.28 -4.24
N SER A 325 -22.08 17.86 -5.41
CA SER A 325 -21.23 17.18 -6.39
C SER A 325 -20.10 18.11 -6.86
N TYR A 326 -18.88 17.59 -6.92
CA TYR A 326 -17.78 18.23 -7.63
C TYR A 326 -17.30 17.32 -8.76
N ASP A 327 -18.22 16.63 -9.44
CA ASP A 327 -17.93 15.75 -10.57
C ASP A 327 -17.09 16.44 -11.66
N TYR A 328 -17.37 17.74 -11.88
CA TYR A 328 -16.63 18.62 -12.79
C TYR A 328 -16.71 18.20 -14.28
N SER A 329 -17.46 17.14 -14.63
CA SER A 329 -17.31 16.43 -15.90
C SER A 329 -15.87 15.94 -16.12
N ALA A 330 -15.21 15.54 -15.05
CA ALA A 330 -13.82 15.12 -15.04
C ALA A 330 -13.62 13.77 -15.77
N PRO A 331 -12.39 13.45 -16.21
CA PRO A 331 -12.03 12.13 -16.72
C PRO A 331 -12.46 10.97 -15.80
N VAL A 332 -12.30 11.13 -14.49
CA VAL A 332 -12.82 10.20 -13.49
C VAL A 332 -14.01 10.87 -12.79
N ALA A 333 -15.21 10.32 -12.99
CA ALA A 333 -16.45 10.83 -12.45
C ALA A 333 -16.47 10.85 -10.91
N GLU A 334 -17.44 11.51 -10.30
CA GLU A 334 -17.60 11.63 -8.83
C GLU A 334 -17.54 10.27 -8.11
N ASN A 335 -18.19 9.24 -8.67
CA ASN A 335 -18.19 7.88 -8.13
C ASN A 335 -16.93 7.06 -8.47
N GLY A 336 -15.98 7.61 -9.22
CA GLY A 336 -14.76 6.92 -9.65
C GLY A 336 -14.86 6.25 -11.03
N ASP A 337 -15.99 6.39 -11.72
CA ASP A 337 -16.20 5.77 -13.01
C ASP A 337 -15.33 6.40 -14.10
N ILE A 338 -14.83 5.54 -14.98
CA ILE A 338 -14.08 5.92 -16.17
C ILE A 338 -15.04 6.49 -17.23
N THR A 339 -14.83 7.76 -17.59
CA THR A 339 -15.62 8.46 -18.61
C THR A 339 -15.06 8.27 -20.03
N PRO A 340 -15.80 8.67 -21.09
CA PRO A 340 -15.25 8.71 -22.45
C PRO A 340 -14.01 9.61 -22.57
N LEU A 341 -13.98 10.75 -21.88
CA LEU A 341 -12.84 11.65 -21.88
C LEU A 341 -11.57 10.97 -21.34
N TYR A 342 -11.68 10.20 -20.25
CA TYR A 342 -10.54 9.42 -19.74
C TYR A 342 -9.97 8.48 -20.80
N LYS A 343 -10.83 7.78 -21.55
CA LYS A 343 -10.39 6.81 -22.56
C LYS A 343 -9.62 7.50 -23.68
N GLU A 344 -10.08 8.68 -24.11
CA GLU A 344 -9.39 9.46 -25.13
C GLU A 344 -8.05 10.02 -24.62
N ILE A 345 -7.98 10.47 -23.36
CA ILE A 345 -6.72 10.91 -22.73
C ILE A 345 -5.72 9.74 -22.67
N ALA A 346 -6.14 8.58 -22.14
CA ALA A 346 -5.29 7.41 -22.02
C ALA A 346 -4.84 6.90 -23.40
N SER A 347 -5.76 6.85 -24.38
CA SER A 347 -5.46 6.49 -25.77
C SER A 347 -4.37 7.40 -26.35
N TRP A 348 -4.54 8.72 -26.22
CA TRP A 348 -3.57 9.69 -26.71
C TRP A 348 -2.21 9.56 -26.02
N ILE A 349 -2.15 9.47 -24.69
CA ILE A 349 -0.88 9.28 -23.96
C ILE A 349 -0.17 8.00 -24.41
N GLY A 350 -0.92 6.94 -24.72
CA GLY A 350 -0.38 5.70 -25.28
C GLY A 350 0.34 5.86 -26.62
N THR A 351 0.04 6.92 -27.38
CA THR A 351 0.70 7.20 -28.68
C THR A 351 2.02 7.95 -28.56
N LEU A 352 2.32 8.56 -27.40
CA LEU A 352 3.54 9.35 -27.21
C LEU A 352 4.74 8.40 -27.12
N SER A 353 5.75 8.52 -27.99
CA SER A 353 6.94 7.64 -27.94
C SER A 353 7.84 7.99 -26.75
N ASP A 354 8.11 9.28 -26.56
CA ASP A 354 9.17 9.83 -25.69
C ASP A 354 8.69 10.14 -24.27
N TYR A 355 7.59 9.50 -23.84
CA TYR A 355 7.00 9.65 -22.53
C TYR A 355 6.99 8.32 -21.77
N ASP A 356 7.79 8.22 -20.70
CA ASP A 356 8.04 6.94 -20.03
C ASP A 356 6.80 6.34 -19.33
N SER A 357 5.85 7.18 -18.96
CA SER A 357 4.67 6.78 -18.19
C SER A 357 3.53 6.33 -19.10
N LYS A 358 3.63 5.12 -19.65
CA LYS A 358 2.59 4.57 -20.52
C LYS A 358 1.31 4.24 -19.75
N PRO A 359 0.12 4.34 -20.38
CA PRO A 359 -1.13 3.86 -19.81
C PRO A 359 -1.05 2.36 -19.48
N GLN A 360 -1.79 1.94 -18.46
CA GLN A 360 -1.94 0.55 -18.04
C GLN A 360 -3.34 0.05 -18.40
N THR A 361 -3.67 -1.20 -18.03
CA THR A 361 -5.02 -1.74 -18.21
C THR A 361 -6.05 -0.82 -17.56
N THR A 362 -7.04 -0.37 -18.34
CA THR A 362 -8.12 0.50 -17.86
C THR A 362 -8.88 -0.18 -16.72
N PRO A 363 -8.96 0.44 -15.52
CA PRO A 363 -9.69 -0.13 -14.40
C PRO A 363 -11.18 -0.26 -14.71
N VAL A 364 -11.80 -1.31 -14.15
CA VAL A 364 -13.23 -1.55 -14.30
C VAL A 364 -14.02 -0.65 -13.34
N ASN A 365 -15.15 -0.13 -13.80
CA ASN A 365 -16.09 0.63 -12.98
C ASN A 365 -16.78 -0.29 -11.97
N PHE A 366 -16.96 0.19 -10.73
CA PHE A 366 -17.68 -0.58 -9.73
C PHE A 366 -19.18 -0.55 -10.04
N PRO A 367 -19.88 -1.70 -10.07
CA PRO A 367 -21.30 -1.72 -10.34
C PRO A 367 -22.07 -1.19 -9.14
N SER A 368 -22.90 -0.18 -9.37
CA SER A 368 -23.81 0.34 -8.35
C SER A 368 -24.95 -0.64 -8.04
N ALA A 369 -25.56 -0.49 -6.87
CA ALA A 369 -26.80 -1.15 -6.46
C ALA A 369 -27.96 -0.16 -6.43
N ASP A 370 -29.13 -0.66 -6.78
CA ASP A 370 -30.41 -0.04 -6.44
C ASP A 370 -30.99 -0.79 -5.24
N TYR A 371 -31.02 -0.14 -4.08
CA TYR A 371 -31.57 -0.71 -2.85
C TYR A 371 -33.08 -0.47 -2.68
N GLY A 372 -33.72 0.15 -3.68
CA GLY A 372 -35.12 0.50 -3.65
C GLY A 372 -35.44 1.72 -2.79
N GLU A 373 -36.73 1.93 -2.58
CA GLU A 373 -37.26 3.09 -1.86
C GLU A 373 -37.24 2.88 -0.34
N ILE A 374 -36.99 3.98 0.38
CA ILE A 374 -37.13 4.03 1.84
C ILE A 374 -38.14 5.07 2.25
N THR A 375 -39.08 4.69 3.12
CA THR A 375 -40.03 5.63 3.71
C THR A 375 -39.38 6.31 4.92
N LEU A 376 -39.20 7.63 4.84
CA LEU A 376 -38.72 8.41 5.97
C LEU A 376 -39.90 8.91 6.80
N GLN A 377 -39.75 8.91 8.13
CA GLN A 377 -40.76 9.37 9.07
C GLN A 377 -40.29 10.69 9.72
N PRO A 378 -41.17 11.70 9.85
CA PRO A 378 -40.84 12.93 10.57
C PRO A 378 -40.60 12.63 12.06
N VAL A 379 -39.55 13.23 12.62
CA VAL A 379 -39.18 13.08 14.03
C VAL A 379 -39.99 14.04 14.93
N SER A 380 -40.45 15.16 14.37
CA SER A 380 -41.23 16.21 15.05
C SER A 380 -42.14 16.95 14.05
N PRO A 381 -43.30 17.49 14.47
CA PRO A 381 -44.10 18.40 13.65
C PRO A 381 -43.48 19.80 13.49
N SER A 382 -42.53 20.18 14.35
CA SER A 382 -41.80 21.45 14.26
C SER A 382 -40.29 21.22 14.13
N LEU A 383 -39.65 21.85 13.14
CA LEU A 383 -38.20 21.84 12.98
C LEU A 383 -37.48 22.40 14.22
N ILE A 384 -38.03 23.43 14.85
CA ILE A 384 -37.45 24.03 16.05
C ILE A 384 -37.39 23.00 17.18
N ASP A 385 -38.48 22.27 17.42
CA ASP A 385 -38.50 21.21 18.43
C ASP A 385 -37.57 20.03 18.05
N ALA A 386 -37.46 19.69 16.76
CA ALA A 386 -36.54 18.63 16.30
C ALA A 386 -35.07 19.01 16.52
N LEU A 387 -34.72 20.28 16.31
CA LEU A 387 -33.35 20.77 16.41
C LEU A 387 -32.96 21.15 17.84
N GLN A 388 -33.91 21.35 18.75
CA GLN A 388 -33.61 21.74 20.13
C GLN A 388 -32.50 20.91 20.81
N PRO A 389 -32.41 19.57 20.63
CA PRO A 389 -31.32 18.75 21.21
C PRO A 389 -29.93 18.99 20.59
N THR A 390 -29.87 19.69 19.45
CA THR A 390 -28.64 20.07 18.73
C THR A 390 -28.21 21.51 18.98
N VAL A 391 -29.05 22.31 19.65
CA VAL A 391 -28.71 23.70 19.99
C VAL A 391 -27.72 23.67 21.15
N ASP A 392 -26.51 24.21 20.92
CA ASP A 392 -25.50 24.32 21.98
C ASP A 392 -25.82 25.50 22.89
N GLN A 393 -26.64 25.22 23.90
CA GLN A 393 -27.09 26.19 24.90
C GLN A 393 -25.92 26.87 25.62
N SER A 394 -24.77 26.21 25.74
CA SER A 394 -23.59 26.77 26.42
C SER A 394 -22.90 27.87 25.63
N LYS A 395 -23.15 27.96 24.33
CA LYS A 395 -22.58 28.95 23.41
C LYS A 395 -23.59 29.99 22.91
N CYS A 396 -24.82 29.96 23.42
CA CYS A 396 -25.81 30.97 23.09
C CYS A 396 -25.38 32.35 23.61
N VAL A 397 -25.52 33.37 22.77
CA VAL A 397 -25.21 34.76 23.12
C VAL A 397 -26.50 35.58 23.15
N ASN A 398 -26.74 36.27 24.25
CA ASN A 398 -27.84 37.23 24.39
C ASN A 398 -27.30 38.65 24.18
N ASP A 399 -27.90 39.41 23.27
CA ASP A 399 -27.47 40.77 22.95
C ASP A 399 -28.65 41.60 22.43
N ALA A 400 -28.52 42.92 22.40
CA ALA A 400 -29.51 43.80 21.80
C ALA A 400 -29.67 43.53 20.29
N LEU A 401 -28.59 43.13 19.62
CA LEU A 401 -28.52 42.87 18.18
C LEU A 401 -28.12 41.41 17.92
N PRO A 402 -28.57 40.78 16.82
CA PRO A 402 -28.18 39.41 16.50
C PRO A 402 -26.67 39.32 16.22
N LYS A 403 -26.06 38.17 16.55
CA LYS A 403 -24.63 37.90 16.31
C LYS A 403 -24.40 37.08 15.04
N SER A 404 -23.36 37.40 14.27
CA SER A 404 -22.98 36.61 13.09
C SER A 404 -22.50 35.21 13.47
N PHE A 405 -22.41 34.30 12.49
CA PHE A 405 -21.86 32.95 12.66
C PHE A 405 -20.45 32.99 13.28
N GLU A 406 -19.62 33.91 12.81
CA GLU A 406 -18.25 34.13 13.27
C GLU A 406 -18.20 34.61 14.73
N GLU A 407 -19.12 35.49 15.14
CA GLU A 407 -19.16 36.06 16.48
C GLU A 407 -19.53 35.03 17.56
N ILE A 408 -20.20 33.93 17.19
CA ILE A 408 -20.61 32.84 18.10
C ILE A 408 -19.85 31.52 17.87
N ASP A 409 -18.74 31.56 17.13
CA ASP A 409 -17.89 30.39 16.85
C ASP A 409 -18.61 29.22 16.16
N GLN A 410 -19.54 29.53 15.25
CA GLN A 410 -20.17 28.55 14.37
C GLN A 410 -19.57 28.63 12.95
N PRO A 411 -18.76 27.64 12.52
CA PRO A 411 -18.14 27.69 11.20
C PRO A 411 -19.15 27.54 10.06
N TYR A 412 -20.01 26.53 10.14
CA TYR A 412 -20.83 26.05 9.03
C TYR A 412 -22.26 25.68 9.49
N GLY A 413 -23.11 25.24 8.56
CA GLY A 413 -24.44 24.73 8.90
C GLY A 413 -25.42 25.83 9.29
N PHE A 414 -25.92 25.80 10.53
CA PHE A 414 -27.05 26.62 10.97
C PHE A 414 -26.81 27.36 12.29
N VAL A 415 -27.48 28.49 12.45
CA VAL A 415 -27.60 29.25 13.70
C VAL A 415 -29.07 29.55 13.95
N LEU A 416 -29.53 29.34 15.18
CA LEU A 416 -30.87 29.68 15.64
C LEU A 416 -30.85 31.05 16.31
N TYR A 417 -31.67 31.97 15.80
CA TYR A 417 -31.86 33.31 16.36
C TYR A 417 -33.27 33.43 16.93
N SER A 418 -33.38 33.86 18.18
CA SER A 418 -34.65 33.92 18.89
C SER A 418 -34.88 35.30 19.50
N THR A 419 -36.10 35.83 19.42
CA THR A 419 -36.53 37.05 20.09
C THR A 419 -38.03 37.01 20.42
N VAL A 420 -38.50 37.97 21.22
CA VAL A 420 -39.93 38.14 21.57
C VAL A 420 -40.46 39.40 20.90
N ILE A 421 -41.62 39.29 20.25
CA ILE A 421 -42.23 40.37 19.50
C ILE A 421 -42.65 41.52 20.44
N PRO A 422 -42.11 42.75 20.27
CA PRO A 422 -42.34 43.85 21.22
C PRO A 422 -43.69 44.57 21.03
N ALA A 423 -44.25 44.52 19.82
CA ALA A 423 -45.52 45.14 19.44
C ALA A 423 -46.14 44.38 18.26
N ASP A 424 -47.44 44.49 18.08
CA ASP A 424 -48.16 43.87 16.96
C ASP A 424 -47.58 44.36 15.62
N GLY A 425 -47.41 43.44 14.66
CA GLY A 425 -46.89 43.76 13.34
C GLY A 425 -47.05 42.61 12.36
N LYS A 426 -46.95 42.88 11.06
CA LYS A 426 -47.26 41.89 10.01
C LYS A 426 -46.04 41.49 9.21
N LEU A 427 -45.26 42.44 8.72
CA LEU A 427 -44.23 42.20 7.72
C LEU A 427 -42.84 42.13 8.37
N LEU A 428 -42.26 40.92 8.42
CA LEU A 428 -40.87 40.71 8.81
C LEU A 428 -39.97 40.95 7.59
N ASN A 429 -38.88 41.70 7.76
CA ASN A 429 -37.87 41.96 6.75
C ASN A 429 -36.48 41.61 7.30
N CYS A 430 -35.76 40.76 6.58
CA CYS A 430 -34.39 40.33 6.90
C CYS A 430 -33.44 40.63 5.73
N SER A 431 -33.51 41.82 5.15
CA SER A 431 -32.81 42.18 3.90
C SER A 431 -31.29 42.00 3.92
N GLN A 432 -30.67 42.07 5.10
CA GLN A 432 -29.22 41.89 5.25
C GLN A 432 -28.80 40.47 5.64
N ALA A 433 -29.76 39.56 5.88
CA ALA A 433 -29.43 38.21 6.31
C ALA A 433 -28.65 37.44 5.24
N LYS A 434 -27.71 36.60 5.70
CA LYS A 434 -26.88 35.73 4.86
C LYS A 434 -26.91 34.28 5.36
N ASP A 435 -27.46 33.30 4.64
CA ASP A 435 -27.96 33.36 3.25
C ASP A 435 -29.44 32.96 3.09
N ILE A 436 -29.92 31.99 3.87
CA ILE A 436 -31.35 31.62 3.93
C ILE A 436 -31.83 31.75 5.36
N VAL A 437 -33.02 32.34 5.55
CA VAL A 437 -33.70 32.42 6.84
C VAL A 437 -35.01 31.64 6.78
N TYR A 438 -35.12 30.61 7.63
CA TYR A 438 -36.37 29.91 7.88
C TYR A 438 -37.08 30.57 9.07
N VAL A 439 -38.28 31.09 8.83
CA VAL A 439 -39.01 31.93 9.79
C VAL A 439 -40.07 31.12 10.52
N PHE A 440 -40.03 31.12 11.84
CA PHE A 440 -40.99 30.46 12.70
C PHE A 440 -41.58 31.44 13.72
N LEU A 441 -42.90 31.47 13.84
CA LEU A 441 -43.61 32.24 14.86
C LEU A 441 -44.33 31.26 15.78
N ASN A 442 -44.04 31.28 17.07
CA ASN A 442 -44.53 30.30 18.04
C ASN A 442 -44.32 28.85 17.56
N LYS A 443 -43.12 28.58 17.01
CA LYS A 443 -42.70 27.29 16.42
C LYS A 443 -43.40 26.88 15.12
N GLU A 444 -44.32 27.68 14.61
CA GLU A 444 -45.03 27.45 13.35
C GLU A 444 -44.27 28.09 12.18
N PHE A 445 -44.01 27.34 11.10
CA PHE A 445 -43.29 27.85 9.94
C PHE A 445 -44.13 28.88 9.17
N LYS A 446 -43.58 30.09 8.99
CA LYS A 446 -44.24 31.20 8.27
C LYS A 446 -43.69 31.44 6.87
N GLY A 447 -42.47 30.97 6.59
CA GLY A 447 -41.89 31.07 5.26
C GLY A 447 -40.37 31.06 5.27
N MET A 448 -39.80 31.12 4.07
CA MET A 448 -38.36 31.16 3.84
C MET A 448 -38.02 32.50 3.17
N LEU A 449 -37.03 33.19 3.72
CA LEU A 449 -36.40 34.36 3.12
C LEU A 449 -35.07 33.93 2.51
N LEU A 450 -34.77 34.46 1.34
CA LEU A 450 -33.59 34.08 0.55
C LEU A 450 -32.98 35.34 -0.08
N SER A 451 -31.70 35.56 0.19
CA SER A 451 -30.88 36.52 -0.53
C SER A 451 -30.32 35.86 -1.80
N SER A 452 -30.76 36.36 -2.97
CA SER A 452 -30.26 36.11 -4.33
C SER A 452 -29.84 34.67 -4.70
N ILE A 453 -30.69 34.00 -5.48
CA ILE A 453 -30.27 33.00 -6.50
C ILE A 453 -30.85 33.45 -7.82
N ASN A 454 -30.04 33.68 -8.85
CA ASN A 454 -30.52 33.89 -10.22
C ASN A 454 -31.76 34.81 -10.30
N LEU A 455 -31.74 35.97 -9.62
CA LEU A 455 -32.80 36.98 -9.53
C LEU A 455 -34.01 36.68 -8.61
N TRP A 456 -34.04 35.55 -7.90
CA TRP A 456 -35.02 35.28 -6.83
C TRP A 456 -34.58 35.95 -5.54
N VAL A 457 -35.31 36.99 -5.16
CA VAL A 457 -35.08 37.76 -3.94
C VAL A 457 -36.40 37.82 -3.18
N ASN A 458 -36.46 37.14 -2.04
CA ASN A 458 -37.59 37.25 -1.13
C ASN A 458 -37.06 37.67 0.25
N LEU A 459 -37.16 38.96 0.54
CA LEU A 459 -36.57 39.57 1.75
C LEU A 459 -37.61 39.81 2.84
N THR A 460 -38.90 39.62 2.52
CA THR A 460 -40.00 39.90 3.45
C THR A 460 -41.00 38.77 3.52
N VAL A 461 -41.53 38.50 4.71
CA VAL A 461 -42.60 37.52 4.91
C VAL A 461 -43.64 38.09 5.86
N ASN A 462 -44.91 37.85 5.55
CA ASN A 462 -46.00 38.23 6.44
C ASN A 462 -46.16 37.17 7.53
N ILE A 463 -45.87 37.53 8.77
CA ILE A 463 -45.95 36.65 9.94
C ILE A 463 -47.18 36.90 10.80
N GLY A 464 -47.83 38.06 10.67
CA GLY A 464 -49.02 38.42 11.44
C GLY A 464 -48.84 38.32 12.96
N ALA A 465 -47.70 38.79 13.47
CA ALA A 465 -47.28 38.64 14.85
C ALA A 465 -48.01 39.59 15.82
N LYS A 466 -48.23 39.10 17.04
CA LYS A 466 -48.74 39.85 18.18
C LYS A 466 -47.65 40.10 19.20
N LYS A 467 -47.80 41.15 19.99
CA LYS A 467 -46.93 41.40 21.14
C LYS A 467 -46.86 40.17 22.05
N GLY A 468 -45.64 39.73 22.35
CA GLY A 468 -45.35 38.58 23.20
C GLY A 468 -45.17 37.26 22.46
N ASP A 469 -45.43 37.21 21.15
CA ASP A 469 -45.14 36.01 20.35
C ASP A 469 -43.62 35.73 20.32
N GLN A 470 -43.26 34.45 20.28
CA GLN A 470 -41.89 33.98 20.11
C GLN A 470 -41.54 33.94 18.61
N LEU A 471 -40.50 34.66 18.20
CA LEU A 471 -39.96 34.62 16.84
C LEU A 471 -38.64 33.85 16.84
N ASP A 472 -38.58 32.78 16.06
CA ASP A 472 -37.38 31.97 15.85
C ASP A 472 -36.99 31.99 14.37
N LEU A 473 -35.75 32.34 14.09
CA LEU A 473 -35.16 32.43 12.76
C LEU A 473 -33.99 31.46 12.67
N LEU A 474 -34.16 30.36 11.94
CA LEU A 474 -33.07 29.43 11.67
C LEU A 474 -32.35 29.89 10.40
N VAL A 475 -31.09 30.31 10.52
CA VAL A 475 -30.30 30.81 9.39
C VAL A 475 -29.31 29.75 8.94
N GLU A 476 -29.26 29.52 7.63
CA GLU A 476 -28.31 28.61 6.97
C GLU A 476 -27.19 29.39 6.29
N ASN A 477 -25.94 29.05 6.60
CA ASN A 477 -24.77 29.40 5.80
C ASN A 477 -24.73 28.47 4.58
N ARG A 478 -24.79 29.00 3.35
CA ARG A 478 -24.80 28.23 2.10
C ARG A 478 -23.42 27.97 1.48
N GLY A 479 -22.37 28.46 2.10
CA GLY A 479 -21.02 28.52 1.57
C GLY A 479 -20.56 29.97 1.49
N ARG A 480 -19.38 30.27 2.02
CA ARG A 480 -18.74 31.59 1.91
C ARG A 480 -18.16 31.78 0.52
N GLN A 481 -18.12 33.04 0.08
CA GLN A 481 -17.58 33.41 -1.22
C GLN A 481 -16.13 32.98 -1.42
N THR A 482 -15.84 32.41 -2.59
CA THR A 482 -14.50 32.01 -3.03
C THR A 482 -13.81 33.11 -3.82
N TYR A 483 -14.55 33.85 -4.65
CA TYR A 483 -14.04 34.90 -5.53
C TYR A 483 -15.13 35.97 -5.82
N PRO A 484 -14.79 37.25 -6.09
CA PRO A 484 -13.50 37.96 -5.86
C PRO A 484 -13.40 38.65 -4.48
N ALA A 485 -14.49 38.71 -3.69
CA ALA A 485 -14.52 39.38 -2.38
C ALA A 485 -14.69 38.37 -1.22
N ILE A 486 -13.63 38.11 -0.46
CA ILE A 486 -13.56 36.96 0.48
C ILE A 486 -14.05 37.32 1.91
N VAL A 487 -14.47 38.56 2.16
CA VAL A 487 -15.03 38.94 3.46
C VAL A 487 -16.55 38.69 3.46
N ASP A 488 -16.92 37.44 3.68
CA ASP A 488 -18.32 37.00 3.66
C ASP A 488 -18.77 36.45 5.02
N ARG A 489 -19.08 37.35 5.96
CA ARG A 489 -19.69 36.98 7.24
C ARG A 489 -21.12 36.48 7.03
N LYS A 490 -21.52 35.46 7.79
CA LYS A 490 -22.83 34.79 7.67
C LYS A 490 -23.71 35.05 8.89
N GLY A 491 -25.02 34.89 8.75
CA GLY A 491 -25.99 35.05 9.84
C GLY A 491 -26.95 36.21 9.66
N LEU A 492 -27.52 36.68 10.78
CA LEU A 492 -28.33 37.89 10.86
C LEU A 492 -27.48 39.10 11.23
N PHE A 493 -27.95 40.27 10.81
CA PHE A 493 -27.33 41.57 11.04
C PHE A 493 -28.35 42.54 11.66
N PRO A 494 -27.92 43.70 12.24
CA PRO A 494 -28.73 44.56 13.09
C PRO A 494 -30.10 45.03 12.56
N ASP A 495 -30.32 45.04 11.25
CA ASP A 495 -31.53 45.58 10.61
C ASP A 495 -32.62 44.53 10.32
N VAL A 496 -32.97 43.71 11.33
CA VAL A 496 -34.16 42.84 11.25
C VAL A 496 -35.39 43.67 11.62
N LEU A 497 -36.29 43.91 10.67
CA LEU A 497 -37.41 44.84 10.83
C LEU A 497 -38.76 44.11 10.90
N LEU A 498 -39.66 44.58 11.76
CA LEU A 498 -41.10 44.27 11.75
C LEU A 498 -41.88 45.56 11.47
N ASP A 499 -42.57 45.64 10.32
CA ASP A 499 -43.29 46.84 9.85
C ASP A 499 -42.44 48.14 9.94
N SER A 500 -41.13 48.03 9.65
CA SER A 500 -40.12 49.10 9.74
C SER A 500 -39.53 49.38 11.13
N THR A 501 -39.92 48.62 12.17
CA THR A 501 -39.33 48.72 13.50
C THR A 501 -38.22 47.69 13.67
N VAL A 502 -37.02 48.12 14.08
CA VAL A 502 -35.90 47.22 14.37
C VAL A 502 -36.23 46.33 15.58
N LEU A 503 -36.13 45.02 15.41
CA LEU A 503 -36.26 44.04 16.47
C LEU A 503 -34.95 43.96 17.28
N SER A 504 -35.07 43.83 18.60
CA SER A 504 -33.95 43.79 19.54
C SER A 504 -34.08 42.62 20.52
N ASN A 505 -33.10 42.47 21.42
CA ASN A 505 -33.05 41.40 22.44
C ASN A 505 -33.03 40.01 21.81
N TRP A 506 -31.96 39.74 21.06
CA TRP A 506 -31.74 38.49 20.37
C TRP A 506 -30.95 37.50 21.21
N THR A 507 -31.34 36.24 21.13
CA THR A 507 -30.52 35.09 21.52
C THR A 507 -30.02 34.41 20.25
N SER A 508 -28.70 34.35 20.05
CA SER A 508 -28.05 33.68 18.92
C SER A 508 -27.38 32.39 19.39
N CYS A 509 -27.82 31.24 18.87
CA CYS A 509 -27.36 29.93 19.32
C CYS A 509 -26.80 29.06 18.18
N PRO A 510 -25.60 28.48 18.33
CA PRO A 510 -25.08 27.50 17.38
C PRO A 510 -25.92 26.22 17.33
N VAL A 511 -26.03 25.62 16.14
CA VAL A 511 -26.68 24.31 15.92
C VAL A 511 -25.63 23.27 15.52
N ASP A 512 -25.34 22.31 16.41
CA ASP A 512 -24.35 21.24 16.17
C ASP A 512 -24.99 19.99 15.58
N LEU A 513 -24.78 19.79 14.28
CA LEU A 513 -25.22 18.61 13.54
C LEU A 513 -24.12 17.53 13.40
N SER A 514 -23.11 17.52 14.28
CA SER A 514 -22.09 16.48 14.27
C SER A 514 -22.67 15.10 14.57
N ALA A 515 -22.05 14.04 14.06
CA ALA A 515 -22.45 12.64 14.29
C ALA A 515 -22.56 12.28 15.80
N SER A 516 -21.87 13.03 16.66
CA SER A 516 -21.88 12.83 18.11
C SER A 516 -23.14 13.38 18.80
N SER A 517 -23.90 14.23 18.11
CA SER A 517 -25.09 14.91 18.64
C SER A 517 -26.21 13.94 19.04
N SER A 518 -27.05 14.40 19.97
CA SER A 518 -28.18 13.62 20.49
C SER A 518 -29.25 13.31 19.43
N LEU A 519 -29.31 14.10 18.35
CA LEU A 519 -30.21 13.90 17.21
C LEU A 519 -30.03 12.52 16.59
N PHE A 520 -28.78 12.10 16.34
CA PHE A 520 -28.49 10.81 15.71
C PHE A 520 -28.74 9.62 16.64
N LYS A 521 -28.62 9.82 17.95
CA LYS A 521 -28.83 8.81 19.00
C LYS A 521 -30.29 8.63 19.40
N SER A 522 -31.17 9.54 19.02
CA SER A 522 -32.59 9.48 19.39
C SER A 522 -33.33 8.36 18.64
N ASN A 523 -34.06 7.52 19.38
CA ASN A 523 -34.97 6.54 18.79
C ASN A 523 -36.25 7.22 18.30
N ILE A 524 -36.78 6.78 17.16
CA ILE A 524 -38.11 7.21 16.71
C ILE A 524 -39.10 6.77 17.77
N LYS A 525 -39.74 7.72 18.48
CA LYS A 525 -40.86 7.39 19.37
C LYS A 525 -42.01 6.93 18.47
N SER A 526 -42.38 5.66 18.56
CA SER A 526 -43.39 4.98 17.73
C SER A 526 -44.77 5.66 17.70
N ASN A 527 -45.05 6.59 18.62
CA ASN A 527 -46.35 7.26 18.75
C ASN A 527 -46.37 8.69 18.19
N ALA A 528 -45.25 9.22 17.68
CA ALA A 528 -45.20 10.58 17.15
C ALA A 528 -45.81 10.68 15.73
N ALA A 529 -45.59 9.68 14.88
CA ALA A 529 -46.05 9.67 13.49
C ALA A 529 -47.59 9.74 13.35
N ASP A 530 -48.33 9.07 14.23
CA ASP A 530 -49.80 9.07 14.23
C ASP A 530 -50.42 10.40 14.72
N SER A 531 -49.62 11.25 15.37
CA SER A 531 -50.05 12.53 15.93
C SER A 531 -49.73 13.74 15.04
N ILE A 532 -49.08 13.54 13.90
CA ILE A 532 -48.68 14.61 12.99
C ILE A 532 -49.82 14.85 11.98
N PRO A 533 -50.40 16.06 11.95
CA PRO A 533 -51.48 16.39 11.02
C PRO A 533 -51.06 16.17 9.55
N LYS A 534 -51.94 15.64 8.70
CA LYS A 534 -51.64 15.37 7.27
C LYS A 534 -51.25 16.64 6.50
N ASP A 535 -51.72 17.78 6.98
CA ASP A 535 -51.43 19.15 6.53
C ASP A 535 -50.04 19.66 6.95
N ALA A 536 -49.33 18.97 7.85
CA ALA A 536 -47.93 19.25 8.17
C ALA A 536 -46.92 18.59 7.20
N LEU A 537 -47.37 17.64 6.35
CA LEU A 537 -46.56 17.08 5.26
C LEU A 537 -46.23 18.19 4.25
N GLY A 538 -44.94 18.55 4.17
CA GLY A 538 -44.44 19.65 3.34
C GLY A 538 -43.82 20.81 4.13
N LEU A 539 -43.94 20.83 5.46
CA LEU A 539 -43.23 21.79 6.32
C LEU A 539 -41.79 21.34 6.60
N PRO A 540 -40.84 22.28 6.83
CA PRO A 540 -39.49 21.95 7.25
C PRO A 540 -39.50 21.14 8.55
N THR A 541 -38.82 19.99 8.57
CA THR A 541 -38.57 19.17 9.78
C THR A 541 -37.45 18.15 9.51
N VAL A 542 -37.07 17.37 10.52
CA VAL A 542 -36.12 16.26 10.42
C VAL A 542 -36.86 14.97 10.14
N TYR A 543 -36.41 14.22 9.14
CA TYR A 543 -36.93 12.91 8.77
C TYR A 543 -35.89 11.83 9.04
N LYS A 544 -36.34 10.65 9.50
CA LYS A 544 -35.48 9.50 9.79
C LYS A 544 -36.09 8.23 9.21
N GLY A 545 -35.25 7.36 8.67
CA GLY A 545 -35.62 6.04 8.17
C GLY A 545 -34.47 5.07 8.34
N VAL A 546 -34.75 3.79 8.11
CA VAL A 546 -33.76 2.71 8.17
C VAL A 546 -33.90 1.87 6.91
N LEU A 547 -32.82 1.78 6.14
CA LEU A 547 -32.69 0.82 5.05
C LEU A 547 -32.02 -0.43 5.60
N GLN A 548 -32.68 -1.58 5.49
CA GLN A 548 -32.05 -2.87 5.76
C GLN A 548 -31.49 -3.42 4.45
N ILE A 549 -30.17 -3.57 4.38
CA ILE A 549 -29.48 -4.13 3.23
C ILE A 549 -29.15 -5.58 3.58
N ASN A 550 -29.81 -6.52 2.89
CA ASN A 550 -29.57 -7.95 3.06
C ASN A 550 -28.37 -8.45 2.23
N ASP A 551 -27.79 -7.58 1.38
CA ASP A 551 -26.49 -7.84 0.76
C ASP A 551 -25.45 -7.90 1.88
N VAL A 552 -24.65 -8.97 1.89
CA VAL A 552 -23.66 -9.22 2.96
C VAL A 552 -22.62 -8.10 3.07
N ARG A 553 -22.40 -7.31 2.00
CA ARG A 553 -21.91 -5.92 2.11
C ARG A 553 -22.53 -5.01 1.04
N PRO A 554 -22.84 -3.74 1.38
CA PRO A 554 -23.35 -2.76 0.42
C PRO A 554 -22.34 -2.50 -0.70
N ARG A 555 -22.82 -2.34 -1.93
CA ARG A 555 -22.19 -1.68 -3.09
C ARG A 555 -22.49 -0.18 -3.14
N ASP A 556 -21.76 0.53 -3.98
CA ASP A 556 -22.00 1.94 -4.31
C ASP A 556 -23.45 2.15 -4.75
N THR A 557 -24.04 3.28 -4.40
CA THR A 557 -25.41 3.62 -4.78
C THR A 557 -25.58 5.13 -4.90
N PHE A 558 -26.77 5.56 -5.31
CA PHE A 558 -27.12 6.96 -5.41
C PHE A 558 -28.36 7.24 -4.57
N PHE A 559 -28.26 8.17 -3.62
CA PHE A 559 -29.43 8.61 -2.87
C PHE A 559 -30.19 9.68 -3.64
N TYR A 560 -31.47 9.44 -3.90
CA TYR A 560 -32.40 10.37 -4.54
C TYR A 560 -33.49 10.81 -3.54
N PRO A 561 -33.53 12.08 -3.10
CA PRO A 561 -34.50 12.56 -2.13
C PRO A 561 -35.86 12.90 -2.79
N ASN A 562 -36.53 11.88 -3.33
CA ASN A 562 -37.80 12.04 -4.04
C ASN A 562 -38.86 12.75 -3.16
N GLY A 563 -39.51 13.78 -3.72
CA GLY A 563 -40.54 14.56 -3.02
C GLY A 563 -40.03 15.60 -2.01
N PHE A 564 -38.72 15.67 -1.74
CA PHE A 564 -38.14 16.72 -0.90
C PHE A 564 -37.71 17.93 -1.75
N LEU A 565 -37.80 19.14 -1.19
CA LEU A 565 -37.45 20.37 -1.91
C LEU A 565 -35.99 20.79 -1.71
N LYS A 566 -35.54 20.88 -0.46
CA LYS A 566 -34.20 21.28 -0.04
C LYS A 566 -33.89 20.72 1.35
N GLY A 567 -32.63 20.39 1.63
CA GLY A 567 -32.20 20.01 2.97
C GLY A 567 -30.75 19.51 3.01
N VAL A 568 -30.42 18.79 4.08
CA VAL A 568 -29.12 18.17 4.33
C VAL A 568 -29.38 16.69 4.61
N VAL A 569 -28.53 15.80 4.11
CA VAL A 569 -28.71 14.35 4.31
C VAL A 569 -27.51 13.73 5.03
N PHE A 570 -27.83 12.87 5.99
CA PHE A 570 -26.86 12.09 6.75
C PHE A 570 -27.16 10.61 6.59
N ILE A 571 -26.11 9.81 6.44
CA ILE A 571 -26.20 8.34 6.46
C ILE A 571 -25.27 7.84 7.54
N ASN A 572 -25.81 7.11 8.52
CA ASN A 572 -25.05 6.58 9.66
C ASN A 572 -24.19 7.64 10.39
N GLY A 573 -24.67 8.89 10.41
CA GLY A 573 -23.98 10.03 11.01
C GLY A 573 -22.98 10.74 10.10
N PHE A 574 -22.64 10.18 8.93
CA PHE A 574 -21.82 10.87 7.93
C PHE A 574 -22.66 11.89 7.15
N ASN A 575 -22.20 13.14 7.10
CA ASN A 575 -22.88 14.23 6.40
C ASN A 575 -22.51 14.23 4.92
N LEU A 576 -23.41 13.73 4.07
CA LEU A 576 -23.16 13.70 2.62
C LEU A 576 -23.23 15.09 1.99
N GLY A 577 -23.91 16.04 2.63
CA GLY A 577 -24.04 17.42 2.17
C GLY A 577 -25.47 17.85 1.87
N ARG A 578 -25.61 18.87 1.01
CA ARG A 578 -26.88 19.58 0.75
C ARG A 578 -27.59 19.02 -0.47
N TYR A 579 -28.90 18.80 -0.37
CA TYR A 579 -29.76 18.47 -1.50
C TYR A 579 -30.67 19.63 -1.86
N TRP A 580 -30.89 19.85 -3.15
CA TRP A 580 -31.84 20.87 -3.62
C TRP A 580 -32.40 20.53 -5.02
N PRO A 581 -33.15 19.42 -5.16
CA PRO A 581 -33.70 19.00 -6.45
C PRO A 581 -34.65 20.04 -7.05
N ALA A 582 -35.31 20.86 -6.23
CA ALA A 582 -36.16 21.96 -6.70
C ALA A 582 -35.38 23.07 -7.44
N SER A 583 -34.06 23.19 -7.19
CA SER A 583 -33.17 24.12 -7.88
C SER A 583 -32.37 23.44 -8.99
N GLY A 584 -31.94 22.18 -8.77
CA GLY A 584 -31.06 21.46 -9.69
C GLY A 584 -29.69 22.14 -9.90
N PRO A 585 -28.80 21.58 -10.74
CA PRO A 585 -29.03 20.39 -11.57
C PRO A 585 -28.80 19.08 -10.81
N GLN A 586 -28.10 19.09 -9.67
CA GLN A 586 -27.89 17.88 -8.88
C GLN A 586 -29.19 17.40 -8.24
N VAL A 587 -29.51 16.13 -8.44
CA VAL A 587 -30.67 15.47 -7.82
C VAL A 587 -30.29 14.23 -7.02
N THR A 588 -29.09 13.68 -7.20
CA THR A 588 -28.60 12.48 -6.50
C THR A 588 -27.31 12.73 -5.72
N PHE A 589 -26.98 11.84 -4.79
CA PHE A 589 -25.70 11.78 -4.07
C PHE A 589 -25.03 10.46 -4.30
N THR A 590 -23.76 10.47 -4.64
CA THR A 590 -22.94 9.27 -4.64
C THR A 590 -22.71 8.79 -3.21
N ILE A 591 -22.96 7.50 -2.98
CA ILE A 591 -22.60 6.77 -1.76
C ILE A 591 -21.68 5.65 -2.19
N VAL A 592 -20.48 5.59 -1.62
CA VAL A 592 -19.49 4.58 -1.99
C VAL A 592 -19.35 3.55 -0.88
N SER A 593 -19.31 2.27 -1.27
CA SER A 593 -19.04 1.14 -0.42
C SER A 593 -17.55 0.93 -0.12
N GLU A 594 -17.26 0.44 1.09
CA GLU A 594 -15.92 0.01 1.47
C GLU A 594 -15.56 -1.35 0.84
N ARG A 595 -14.30 -1.50 0.41
CA ARG A 595 -13.78 -2.77 -0.11
C ARG A 595 -13.84 -3.87 0.95
N SER A 596 -14.15 -5.09 0.52
CA SER A 596 -14.31 -6.20 1.46
C SER A 596 -13.99 -7.58 0.93
N PHE A 597 -13.57 -8.45 1.84
CA PHE A 597 -13.43 -9.88 1.60
C PHE A 597 -13.87 -10.64 2.85
N VAL A 598 -14.95 -11.42 2.76
CA VAL A 598 -15.52 -12.16 3.90
C VAL A 598 -15.97 -13.55 3.50
N VAL A 599 -16.19 -14.40 4.51
CA VAL A 599 -16.86 -15.70 4.34
C VAL A 599 -18.36 -15.52 4.49
N ASP A 600 -19.11 -15.98 3.51
CA ASP A 600 -20.55 -16.20 3.63
C ASP A 600 -20.78 -17.65 4.09
N TYR A 601 -21.03 -17.81 5.38
CA TYR A 601 -21.25 -19.12 5.99
C TYR A 601 -22.58 -19.74 5.58
N GLU A 602 -23.59 -18.93 5.25
CA GLU A 602 -24.93 -19.40 4.88
C GLU A 602 -24.93 -19.96 3.45
N ASN A 603 -24.30 -19.24 2.52
CA ASN A 603 -24.25 -19.64 1.10
C ASN A 603 -22.99 -20.43 0.73
N HIS A 604 -22.08 -20.66 1.68
CA HIS A 604 -20.84 -21.42 1.49
C HIS A 604 -19.96 -20.86 0.37
N VAL A 605 -19.82 -19.53 0.28
CA VAL A 605 -18.97 -18.83 -0.70
C VAL A 605 -18.09 -17.78 -0.03
N PHE A 606 -17.05 -17.31 -0.71
CA PHE A 606 -16.47 -16.03 -0.35
C PHE A 606 -17.31 -14.91 -0.94
N LEU A 607 -17.26 -13.75 -0.29
CA LEU A 607 -17.78 -12.52 -0.84
C LEU A 607 -16.68 -11.49 -0.94
N LYS A 608 -16.44 -11.07 -2.18
CA LYS A 608 -15.56 -9.96 -2.48
C LYS A 608 -16.43 -8.77 -2.89
N ASP A 609 -16.41 -7.71 -2.10
CA ASP A 609 -17.26 -6.52 -2.29
C ASP A 609 -18.75 -6.86 -2.38
N GLY A 610 -19.21 -7.72 -1.46
CA GLY A 610 -20.60 -8.19 -1.40
C GLY A 610 -21.00 -9.22 -2.46
N LYS A 611 -20.11 -9.60 -3.39
CA LYS A 611 -20.43 -10.53 -4.49
C LYS A 611 -19.81 -11.91 -4.30
N PRO A 612 -20.51 -13.00 -4.66
CA PRO A 612 -19.96 -14.35 -4.70
C PRO A 612 -18.62 -14.38 -5.44
N PHE A 613 -17.63 -14.93 -4.75
CA PHE A 613 -16.25 -14.95 -5.21
C PHE A 613 -15.63 -16.32 -4.95
N ARG A 614 -14.74 -16.72 -5.87
CA ARG A 614 -13.92 -17.91 -5.79
C ARG A 614 -12.55 -17.57 -6.34
N TYR A 615 -11.50 -17.99 -5.63
CA TYR A 615 -10.14 -17.90 -6.16
C TYR A 615 -9.67 -19.25 -6.71
N ILE A 616 -8.88 -19.19 -7.77
CA ILE A 616 -7.97 -20.27 -8.15
C ILE A 616 -6.57 -19.66 -8.18
N SER A 617 -5.76 -20.11 -7.24
CA SER A 617 -4.47 -19.54 -6.89
C SER A 617 -3.33 -20.45 -7.34
N GLY A 618 -2.14 -19.88 -7.52
CA GLY A 618 -0.91 -20.62 -7.71
C GLY A 618 0.12 -20.17 -6.67
N GLU A 619 0.81 -21.11 -6.05
CA GLU A 619 1.85 -20.79 -5.10
C GLU A 619 3.19 -20.52 -5.79
N ILE A 620 3.80 -19.41 -5.41
CA ILE A 620 5.15 -18.99 -5.80
C ILE A 620 5.88 -18.48 -4.57
N HIS A 621 7.16 -18.83 -4.39
CA HIS A 621 7.98 -18.31 -3.31
C HIS A 621 8.97 -17.27 -3.83
N TYR A 622 8.74 -15.99 -3.53
CA TYR A 622 9.62 -14.90 -3.99
C TYR A 622 11.07 -15.06 -3.50
N ASN A 623 11.27 -15.69 -2.34
CA ASN A 623 12.58 -16.03 -1.77
C ASN A 623 13.31 -17.17 -2.50
N ARG A 624 12.68 -17.78 -3.51
CA ARG A 624 13.27 -18.80 -4.41
C ARG A 624 13.49 -18.30 -5.83
N ILE A 625 13.28 -17.01 -6.08
CA ILE A 625 13.28 -16.39 -7.41
C ILE A 625 14.04 -15.07 -7.33
N HIS A 626 14.89 -14.80 -8.31
CA HIS A 626 15.58 -13.51 -8.37
C HIS A 626 14.56 -12.36 -8.60
N PRO A 627 14.68 -11.19 -7.94
CA PRO A 627 13.71 -10.10 -8.04
C PRO A 627 13.37 -9.62 -9.45
N ASP A 628 14.35 -9.66 -10.35
CA ASP A 628 14.18 -9.26 -11.76
C ASP A 628 13.22 -10.19 -12.52
N GLN A 629 12.98 -11.40 -12.01
CA GLN A 629 12.11 -12.40 -12.62
C GLN A 629 10.72 -12.44 -11.96
N TRP A 630 10.51 -11.77 -10.82
CA TRP A 630 9.22 -11.84 -10.10
C TRP A 630 8.02 -11.46 -10.98
N ASN A 631 8.13 -10.36 -11.74
CA ASN A 631 7.05 -9.92 -12.60
C ASN A 631 6.75 -10.93 -13.72
N ASP A 632 7.79 -11.54 -14.31
CA ASP A 632 7.60 -12.59 -15.31
C ASP A 632 6.83 -13.77 -14.70
N ARG A 633 7.27 -14.30 -13.55
CA ARG A 633 6.61 -15.45 -12.93
C ARG A 633 5.15 -15.16 -12.57
N LEU A 634 4.87 -13.99 -12.00
CA LEU A 634 3.51 -13.55 -11.68
C LEU A 634 2.64 -13.40 -12.94
N SER A 635 3.18 -12.83 -14.02
CA SER A 635 2.45 -12.68 -15.27
C SER A 635 2.06 -14.03 -15.90
N ARG A 636 2.85 -15.09 -15.68
CA ARG A 636 2.54 -16.45 -16.13
C ARG A 636 1.36 -17.06 -15.37
N LEU A 637 1.21 -16.81 -14.07
CA LEU A 637 0.02 -17.25 -13.32
C LEU A 637 -1.23 -16.59 -13.90
N ARG A 638 -1.18 -15.26 -14.10
CA ARG A 638 -2.30 -14.54 -14.71
C ARG A 638 -2.60 -15.07 -16.12
N ALA A 639 -1.57 -15.29 -16.94
CA ALA A 639 -1.71 -15.85 -18.28
C ALA A 639 -2.28 -17.28 -18.29
N ALA A 640 -2.03 -18.09 -17.26
CA ALA A 640 -2.62 -19.41 -17.12
C ALA A 640 -4.14 -19.39 -16.85
N GLY A 641 -4.67 -18.27 -16.34
CA GLY A 641 -6.08 -18.12 -15.98
C GLY A 641 -6.33 -17.99 -14.47
N LEU A 642 -5.27 -17.92 -13.66
CA LEU A 642 -5.38 -17.75 -12.21
C LEU A 642 -5.75 -16.28 -11.89
N ASN A 643 -6.39 -16.09 -10.74
CA ASN A 643 -6.80 -14.77 -10.23
C ASN A 643 -6.20 -14.43 -8.86
N ALA A 644 -5.37 -15.33 -8.32
CA ALA A 644 -4.65 -15.11 -7.07
C ALA A 644 -3.29 -15.79 -7.07
N VAL A 645 -2.42 -15.36 -6.17
CA VAL A 645 -1.13 -15.98 -5.84
C VAL A 645 -1.07 -16.24 -4.34
N GLN A 646 -0.51 -17.38 -3.96
CA GLN A 646 -0.24 -17.72 -2.55
C GLN A 646 1.26 -17.68 -2.29
N ILE A 647 1.68 -17.11 -1.15
CA ILE A 647 3.10 -16.93 -0.82
C ILE A 647 3.40 -17.19 0.66
N TYR A 648 4.54 -17.79 0.96
CA TYR A 648 5.11 -17.85 2.30
C TYR A 648 6.00 -16.64 2.63
N VAL A 649 6.12 -16.31 3.92
CA VAL A 649 7.13 -15.36 4.43
C VAL A 649 8.05 -16.07 5.43
N PRO A 650 9.24 -16.55 5.00
CA PRO A 650 10.15 -17.25 5.90
C PRO A 650 10.80 -16.28 6.90
N TRP A 651 10.55 -16.47 8.19
CA TRP A 651 11.06 -15.57 9.24
C TRP A 651 12.59 -15.46 9.21
N ASN A 652 13.31 -16.58 9.10
CA ASN A 652 14.77 -16.62 9.06
C ASN A 652 15.41 -15.89 7.87
N PHE A 653 14.66 -15.68 6.80
CA PHE A 653 15.11 -14.90 5.65
C PHE A 653 15.03 -13.39 5.92
N HIS A 654 14.04 -12.97 6.72
CA HIS A 654 13.84 -11.58 7.11
C HIS A 654 14.53 -11.19 8.41
N GLU A 655 14.82 -12.13 9.31
CA GLU A 655 15.56 -11.89 10.56
C GLU A 655 16.71 -12.91 10.71
N PRO A 656 17.73 -12.84 9.83
CA PRO A 656 18.83 -13.80 9.81
C PRO A 656 19.62 -13.83 11.13
N PHE A 657 19.67 -12.71 11.85
CA PHE A 657 20.23 -12.61 13.21
C PHE A 657 19.21 -11.93 14.12
N GLU A 658 19.17 -12.30 15.41
CA GLU A 658 18.20 -11.75 16.36
C GLU A 658 18.27 -10.21 16.39
N GLY A 659 17.14 -9.56 16.06
CA GLY A 659 17.00 -8.10 15.99
C GLY A 659 17.46 -7.45 14.69
N VAL A 660 18.02 -8.20 13.73
CA VAL A 660 18.52 -7.67 12.44
C VAL A 660 17.55 -8.05 11.34
N PHE A 661 16.74 -7.07 10.91
CA PHE A 661 15.71 -7.29 9.90
C PHE A 661 16.16 -6.87 8.50
N ASN A 662 15.74 -7.62 7.47
CA ASN A 662 15.92 -7.28 6.06
C ASN A 662 14.60 -7.41 5.29
N PHE A 663 14.22 -6.32 4.61
CA PHE A 663 13.05 -6.25 3.72
C PHE A 663 13.41 -5.61 2.37
N GLU A 664 14.67 -5.67 1.97
CA GLU A 664 15.19 -5.10 0.73
C GLU A 664 15.73 -6.19 -0.20
N GLY A 665 15.94 -5.84 -1.47
CA GLY A 665 16.50 -6.75 -2.48
C GLY A 665 15.66 -8.02 -2.62
N ASN A 666 16.29 -9.19 -2.45
CA ASN A 666 15.61 -10.48 -2.52
C ASN A 666 14.55 -10.68 -1.42
N ALA A 667 14.60 -9.90 -0.34
CA ALA A 667 13.66 -9.94 0.78
C ALA A 667 12.57 -8.84 0.70
N ASP A 668 12.45 -8.12 -0.43
CA ASP A 668 11.43 -7.07 -0.60
C ASP A 668 10.03 -7.65 -0.90
N ILE A 669 9.39 -8.12 0.17
CA ILE A 669 8.03 -8.67 0.14
C ILE A 669 6.97 -7.64 -0.28
N VAL A 670 7.16 -6.36 0.05
CA VAL A 670 6.21 -5.29 -0.30
C VAL A 670 6.21 -5.09 -1.81
N LYS A 671 7.38 -5.03 -2.45
CA LYS A 671 7.51 -4.94 -3.90
C LYS A 671 6.90 -6.17 -4.58
N PHE A 672 7.15 -7.38 -4.09
CA PHE A 672 6.56 -8.59 -4.66
C PHE A 672 5.03 -8.55 -4.65
N ILE A 673 4.41 -8.17 -3.52
CA ILE A 673 2.95 -8.08 -3.38
C ILE A 673 2.37 -6.99 -4.29
N LYS A 674 3.06 -5.84 -4.43
CA LYS A 674 2.65 -4.80 -5.38
C LYS A 674 2.73 -5.26 -6.84
N LEU A 675 3.73 -6.06 -7.20
CA LEU A 675 3.81 -6.68 -8.52
C LEU A 675 2.68 -7.67 -8.76
N ALA A 676 2.27 -8.44 -7.74
CA ALA A 676 1.12 -9.32 -7.85
C ALA A 676 -0.16 -8.52 -8.15
N GLN A 677 -0.38 -7.42 -7.43
CA GLN A 677 -1.48 -6.49 -7.70
C GLN A 677 -1.44 -5.93 -9.12
N ALA A 678 -0.26 -5.53 -9.61
CA ALA A 678 -0.07 -5.01 -10.97
C ALA A 678 -0.34 -6.05 -12.06
N ASN A 679 -0.23 -7.34 -11.73
CA ASN A 679 -0.60 -8.46 -12.60
C ASN A 679 -2.04 -8.94 -12.38
N GLU A 680 -2.89 -8.12 -11.73
CA GLU A 680 -4.29 -8.44 -11.44
C GLU A 680 -4.50 -9.69 -10.58
N LEU A 681 -3.51 -10.03 -9.74
CA LEU A 681 -3.58 -11.16 -8.81
C LEU A 681 -3.88 -10.67 -7.40
N LEU A 682 -4.88 -11.30 -6.77
CA LEU A 682 -5.07 -11.21 -5.33
C LEU A 682 -4.01 -12.02 -4.59
N VAL A 683 -3.80 -11.77 -3.31
CA VAL A 683 -2.76 -12.44 -2.51
C VAL A 683 -3.36 -13.20 -1.34
N LEU A 684 -2.99 -14.48 -1.24
CA LEU A 684 -3.14 -15.30 -0.03
C LEU A 684 -1.78 -15.32 0.68
N LEU A 685 -1.69 -14.61 1.80
CA LEU A 685 -0.44 -14.43 2.52
C LEU A 685 -0.27 -15.51 3.60
N ARG A 686 0.89 -16.15 3.64
CA ARG A 686 1.23 -17.18 4.64
C ARG A 686 2.46 -16.78 5.45
N PRO A 687 2.32 -15.91 6.46
CA PRO A 687 3.46 -15.31 7.13
C PRO A 687 4.02 -16.14 8.31
N GLY A 688 3.69 -17.43 8.39
CA GLY A 688 4.24 -18.35 9.38
C GLY A 688 3.67 -18.21 10.81
N PRO A 689 4.52 -18.21 11.87
CA PRO A 689 5.96 -17.95 11.84
C PRO A 689 6.81 -19.17 11.43
N TYR A 690 6.21 -20.36 11.49
CA TYR A 690 6.71 -21.58 10.86
C TYR A 690 5.98 -21.79 9.53
N VAL A 691 6.72 -22.11 8.47
CA VAL A 691 6.20 -22.27 7.10
C VAL A 691 6.40 -23.66 6.51
N CYS A 692 7.14 -24.56 7.17
CA CYS A 692 7.56 -25.83 6.57
C CYS A 692 8.34 -25.62 5.25
N ALA A 693 7.63 -25.69 4.13
CA ALA A 693 8.03 -25.26 2.79
C ALA A 693 9.31 -25.88 2.22
N GLU A 694 9.79 -26.99 2.79
CA GLU A 694 11.11 -27.56 2.48
C GLU A 694 12.23 -26.51 2.54
N TRP A 695 12.05 -25.51 3.40
CA TRP A 695 12.93 -24.37 3.58
C TRP A 695 13.67 -24.49 4.91
N GLU A 696 14.92 -24.05 4.95
CA GLU A 696 15.79 -24.09 6.13
C GLU A 696 15.03 -23.87 7.45
N ASN A 697 15.05 -24.88 8.33
CA ASN A 697 14.41 -24.89 9.65
C ASN A 697 12.90 -24.53 9.65
N GLY A 698 12.19 -24.81 8.57
CA GLY A 698 10.78 -24.45 8.41
C GLY A 698 10.53 -22.95 8.46
N GLY A 699 11.52 -22.14 8.08
CA GLY A 699 11.50 -20.68 8.17
C GLY A 699 11.83 -20.13 9.56
N LEU A 700 12.05 -20.96 10.59
CA LEU A 700 12.37 -20.49 11.94
C LEU A 700 13.86 -20.09 12.04
N PRO A 701 14.20 -18.94 12.65
CA PRO A 701 15.59 -18.53 12.77
C PRO A 701 16.41 -19.44 13.69
N TYR A 702 17.66 -19.72 13.30
CA TYR A 702 18.56 -20.60 14.07
C TYR A 702 18.80 -20.12 15.50
N TRP A 703 18.80 -18.80 15.72
CA TRP A 703 19.14 -18.20 17.01
C TRP A 703 18.08 -18.50 18.07
N LEU A 704 16.89 -18.98 17.68
CA LEU A 704 15.90 -19.52 18.61
C LEU A 704 16.44 -20.74 19.37
N LEU A 705 17.29 -21.56 18.72
CA LEU A 705 17.89 -22.74 19.34
C LEU A 705 18.75 -22.37 20.55
N LYS A 706 19.32 -21.17 20.58
CA LYS A 706 20.17 -20.70 21.70
C LYS A 706 19.38 -20.28 22.94
N LYS A 707 18.06 -20.18 22.86
CA LYS A 707 17.24 -19.72 23.98
C LYS A 707 17.01 -20.86 24.96
N ASP A 708 17.35 -20.62 26.23
CA ASP A 708 17.11 -21.59 27.29
C ASP A 708 15.63 -21.96 27.37
N LYS A 709 15.34 -23.26 27.49
CA LYS A 709 13.99 -23.83 27.60
C LYS A 709 13.05 -23.46 26.45
N ILE A 710 13.59 -23.17 25.26
CA ILE A 710 12.77 -22.91 24.07
C ILE A 710 11.91 -24.13 23.72
N GLN A 711 10.64 -23.89 23.44
CA GLN A 711 9.74 -24.83 22.80
C GLN A 711 9.16 -24.12 21.57
N MET A 712 9.75 -24.40 20.41
CA MET A 712 9.34 -23.80 19.15
C MET A 712 7.93 -24.27 18.79
N ARG A 713 7.10 -23.36 18.29
CA ARG A 713 5.68 -23.59 17.94
C ARG A 713 4.81 -24.00 19.14
N GLU A 714 5.18 -23.59 20.35
CA GLU A 714 4.39 -23.76 21.57
C GLU A 714 4.30 -22.44 22.33
N TYR A 715 3.37 -22.36 23.27
CA TYR A 715 3.19 -21.20 24.14
C TYR A 715 4.25 -21.18 25.25
N SER A 716 5.51 -21.06 24.85
CA SER A 716 6.65 -20.87 25.74
C SER A 716 7.09 -19.41 25.69
N THR A 717 7.35 -18.81 26.86
CA THR A 717 7.75 -17.39 26.96
C THR A 717 8.90 -17.02 26.02
N PRO A 718 9.99 -17.82 25.89
CA PRO A 718 11.08 -17.49 24.97
C PRO A 718 10.65 -17.46 23.50
N TYR A 719 9.75 -18.34 23.08
CA TYR A 719 9.27 -18.43 21.70
C TYR A 719 8.26 -17.32 21.38
N ILE A 720 7.19 -17.19 22.18
CA ILE A 720 6.14 -16.19 21.91
C ILE A 720 6.66 -14.76 21.98
N THR A 721 7.68 -14.48 22.81
CA THR A 721 8.33 -13.17 22.88
C THR A 721 9.13 -12.86 21.61
N ALA A 722 9.77 -13.86 21.01
CA ALA A 722 10.48 -13.70 19.74
C ALA A 722 9.48 -13.51 18.58
N VAL A 723 8.41 -14.31 18.56
CA VAL A 723 7.32 -14.20 17.57
C VAL A 723 6.61 -12.84 17.64
N ASP A 724 6.34 -12.32 18.84
CA ASP A 724 5.75 -10.99 19.04
C ASP A 724 6.59 -9.89 18.39
N LYS A 725 7.92 -9.93 18.62
CA LYS A 725 8.86 -8.98 18.03
C LYS A 725 8.90 -9.07 16.51
N TYR A 726 8.94 -10.28 15.96
CA TYR A 726 8.94 -10.50 14.51
C TYR A 726 7.70 -9.89 13.85
N TYR A 727 6.51 -10.20 14.36
CA TYR A 727 5.27 -9.72 13.76
C TYR A 727 5.04 -8.22 13.95
N LYS A 728 5.48 -7.64 15.06
CA LYS A 728 5.48 -6.17 15.24
C LYS A 728 6.43 -5.44 14.28
N LYS A 729 7.30 -6.16 13.57
CA LYS A 729 8.09 -5.63 12.46
C LYS A 729 7.45 -5.92 11.10
N LEU A 730 7.02 -7.16 10.86
CA LEU A 730 6.46 -7.58 9.57
C LEU A 730 5.06 -7.00 9.31
N LEU A 731 4.10 -7.21 10.21
CA LEU A 731 2.67 -6.97 9.93
C LEU A 731 2.34 -5.49 9.65
N PRO A 732 2.96 -4.49 10.29
CA PRO A 732 2.75 -3.09 9.93
C PRO A 732 3.13 -2.75 8.48
N LEU A 733 4.12 -3.44 7.90
CA LEU A 733 4.50 -3.25 6.49
C LEU A 733 3.43 -3.80 5.53
N LEU A 734 2.70 -4.85 5.96
CA LEU A 734 1.72 -5.56 5.15
C LEU A 734 0.30 -5.01 5.33
N LYS A 735 0.00 -4.33 6.44
CA LYS A 735 -1.32 -3.75 6.71
C LYS A 735 -1.85 -2.85 5.58
N PRO A 736 -1.07 -1.94 4.98
CA PRO A 736 -1.55 -1.13 3.85
C PRO A 736 -1.87 -1.95 2.60
N LEU A 737 -1.36 -3.17 2.50
CA LEU A 737 -1.55 -4.08 1.36
C LEU A 737 -2.77 -5.00 1.54
N LEU A 738 -3.49 -4.90 2.67
CA LEU A 738 -4.76 -5.60 2.88
C LEU A 738 -5.80 -5.13 1.86
N TYR A 739 -6.68 -6.05 1.44
CA TYR A 739 -7.73 -5.79 0.48
C TYR A 739 -8.67 -4.66 0.92
N VAL A 740 -9.03 -4.66 2.20
CA VAL A 740 -9.85 -3.61 2.85
C VAL A 740 -9.16 -2.25 2.87
N ASN A 741 -7.82 -2.22 2.80
CA ASN A 741 -7.01 -1.00 2.81
C ASN A 741 -6.51 -0.59 1.41
N GLY A 742 -6.99 -1.23 0.35
CA GLY A 742 -6.66 -0.88 -1.03
C GLY A 742 -5.66 -1.80 -1.73
N GLY A 743 -5.00 -2.74 -1.03
CA GLY A 743 -4.03 -3.68 -1.60
C GLY A 743 -4.65 -5.00 -2.09
N PRO A 744 -3.85 -6.03 -2.42
CA PRO A 744 -4.36 -7.29 -2.96
C PRO A 744 -4.56 -8.41 -1.92
N ILE A 745 -4.13 -8.24 -0.66
CA ILE A 745 -4.14 -9.34 0.34
C ILE A 745 -5.57 -9.57 0.86
N ILE A 746 -6.17 -10.68 0.44
CA ILE A 746 -7.55 -11.06 0.81
C ILE A 746 -7.61 -12.00 2.01
N MET A 747 -6.56 -12.78 2.25
CA MET A 747 -6.52 -13.80 3.28
C MET A 747 -5.13 -13.90 3.89
N VAL A 748 -5.06 -14.20 5.19
CA VAL A 748 -3.79 -14.36 5.92
C VAL A 748 -3.80 -15.65 6.74
N GLN A 749 -2.87 -16.56 6.46
CA GLN A 749 -2.75 -17.82 7.17
C GLN A 749 -2.13 -17.60 8.56
N VAL A 750 -2.65 -18.30 9.57
CA VAL A 750 -2.09 -18.33 10.92
C VAL A 750 -1.41 -19.68 11.11
N GLU A 751 -0.09 -19.67 11.34
CA GLU A 751 0.71 -20.90 11.43
C GLU A 751 0.72 -21.70 10.10
N ASN A 752 1.23 -22.93 10.13
CA ASN A 752 1.17 -23.86 9.01
C ASN A 752 1.08 -25.33 9.48
N GLU A 753 0.00 -26.03 9.11
CA GLU A 753 -0.25 -27.44 9.42
C GLU A 753 0.02 -27.77 10.89
N TYR A 754 -0.47 -26.93 11.80
CA TYR A 754 -0.18 -27.08 13.22
C TYR A 754 -0.71 -28.41 13.77
N GLY A 755 -1.79 -28.92 13.20
CA GLY A 755 -2.39 -30.21 13.56
C GLY A 755 -1.48 -31.42 13.30
N SER A 756 -0.51 -31.29 12.39
CA SER A 756 0.55 -32.29 12.17
C SER A 756 1.61 -32.28 13.28
N TYR A 757 1.69 -31.22 14.08
CA TYR A 757 2.68 -31.06 15.16
C TYR A 757 2.08 -31.38 16.54
N LYS A 758 1.23 -30.50 17.07
CA LYS A 758 0.71 -30.55 18.44
C LYS A 758 -0.71 -29.96 18.51
N SER A 759 -1.20 -29.67 19.71
CA SER A 759 -2.54 -29.10 19.95
C SER A 759 -2.50 -28.00 21.03
N ASP A 760 -1.43 -27.19 21.07
CA ASP A 760 -1.35 -26.03 21.98
C ASP A 760 -2.26 -24.90 21.48
N LYS A 761 -3.52 -24.93 21.92
CA LYS A 761 -4.50 -23.89 21.59
C LYS A 761 -4.16 -22.52 22.20
N LYS A 762 -3.31 -22.44 23.24
CA LYS A 762 -2.89 -21.14 23.80
C LYS A 762 -1.98 -20.41 22.82
N TYR A 763 -1.05 -21.14 22.20
CA TYR A 763 -0.18 -20.62 21.16
C TYR A 763 -0.98 -20.09 19.96
N LEU A 764 -1.90 -20.89 19.42
CA LEU A 764 -2.71 -20.47 18.28
C LEU A 764 -3.60 -19.26 18.58
N LYS A 765 -4.19 -19.20 19.78
CA LYS A 765 -4.97 -18.03 20.23
C LYS A 765 -4.10 -16.78 20.38
N PHE A 766 -2.86 -16.94 20.84
CA PHE A 766 -1.89 -15.85 20.89
C PHE A 766 -1.57 -15.31 19.49
N LEU A 767 -1.29 -16.18 18.51
CA LEU A 767 -1.06 -15.73 17.13
C LEU A 767 -2.29 -14.99 16.57
N ARG A 768 -3.49 -15.56 16.71
CA ARG A 768 -4.73 -14.89 16.29
C ARG A 768 -4.86 -13.49 16.88
N ALA A 769 -4.66 -13.36 18.20
CA ALA A 769 -4.77 -12.07 18.88
C ALA A 769 -3.76 -11.05 18.34
N LEU A 770 -2.52 -11.48 18.13
CA LEU A 770 -1.46 -10.64 17.57
C LEU A 770 -1.75 -10.19 16.14
N PHE A 771 -2.29 -11.06 15.29
CA PHE A 771 -2.68 -10.69 13.93
C PHE A 771 -3.84 -9.69 13.95
N ILE A 772 -4.85 -9.90 14.79
CA ILE A 772 -5.96 -8.95 14.94
C ILE A 772 -5.47 -7.59 15.44
N GLU A 773 -4.57 -7.58 16.42
CA GLU A 773 -3.97 -6.36 16.98
C GLU A 773 -3.26 -5.54 15.89
N GLN A 774 -2.47 -6.21 15.04
CA GLN A 774 -1.63 -5.52 14.05
C GLN A 774 -2.38 -5.20 12.76
N LEU A 775 -3.20 -6.13 12.25
CA LEU A 775 -3.84 -6.03 10.93
C LEU A 775 -5.25 -5.44 10.99
N GLY A 776 -5.97 -5.57 12.10
CA GLY A 776 -7.40 -5.24 12.22
C GLY A 776 -8.29 -6.49 12.27
N LYS A 777 -9.58 -6.31 12.55
CA LYS A 777 -10.57 -7.41 12.62
C LYS A 777 -11.18 -7.75 11.25
N GLU A 778 -10.95 -6.88 10.28
CA GLU A 778 -11.56 -6.92 8.95
C GLU A 778 -10.82 -7.88 8.01
N VAL A 779 -9.59 -8.27 8.34
CA VAL A 779 -8.82 -9.26 7.57
C VAL A 779 -9.34 -10.67 7.84
N LEU A 780 -9.50 -11.45 6.77
CA LEU A 780 -9.86 -12.86 6.90
C LEU A 780 -8.62 -13.69 7.27
N LEU A 781 -8.58 -14.14 8.52
CA LEU A 781 -7.57 -15.10 8.98
C LEU A 781 -8.00 -16.53 8.67
N TYR A 782 -7.07 -17.39 8.26
CA TYR A 782 -7.33 -18.81 8.02
C TYR A 782 -6.23 -19.75 8.55
N THR A 783 -6.51 -21.05 8.67
CA THR A 783 -5.52 -22.11 8.96
C THR A 783 -5.58 -23.19 7.88
N THR A 784 -4.46 -23.87 7.64
CA THR A 784 -4.37 -25.01 6.71
C THR A 784 -3.84 -26.23 7.46
N ASP A 785 -4.51 -27.37 7.30
CA ASP A 785 -4.09 -28.67 7.82
C ASP A 785 -4.53 -29.79 6.87
N GLY A 786 -3.79 -30.90 6.83
CA GLY A 786 -4.16 -32.05 6.01
C GLY A 786 -5.60 -32.54 6.25
N ALA A 787 -6.23 -33.05 5.19
CA ALA A 787 -7.64 -33.48 5.14
C ALA A 787 -7.97 -34.75 5.96
N GLY A 788 -7.57 -34.79 7.22
CA GLY A 788 -7.83 -35.86 8.18
C GLY A 788 -8.32 -35.31 9.52
N GLU A 789 -9.22 -36.05 10.17
CA GLU A 789 -9.90 -35.56 11.38
C GLU A 789 -8.91 -35.31 12.54
N SER A 790 -7.86 -36.13 12.63
CA SER A 790 -6.79 -36.00 13.63
C SER A 790 -5.99 -34.70 13.50
N TYR A 791 -5.83 -34.18 12.28
CA TYR A 791 -5.11 -32.94 12.00
C TYR A 791 -6.00 -31.73 12.29
N LEU A 792 -7.17 -31.67 11.66
CA LEU A 792 -8.11 -30.54 11.78
C LEU A 792 -8.53 -30.26 13.23
N LYS A 793 -8.79 -31.30 14.03
CA LYS A 793 -9.13 -31.15 15.45
C LYS A 793 -8.06 -30.38 16.24
N LYS A 794 -6.79 -30.56 15.87
CA LYS A 794 -5.65 -29.93 16.52
C LYS A 794 -5.27 -28.58 15.90
N GLY A 795 -5.49 -28.38 14.60
CA GLY A 795 -5.18 -27.15 13.88
C GLY A 795 -6.22 -26.03 14.00
N VAL A 796 -7.50 -26.36 14.17
CA VAL A 796 -8.60 -25.37 14.23
C VAL A 796 -8.41 -24.29 15.31
N VAL A 797 -8.73 -23.04 14.99
CA VAL A 797 -8.64 -21.90 15.92
C VAL A 797 -9.96 -21.14 15.92
N ASP A 798 -10.54 -20.94 17.10
CA ASP A 798 -11.80 -20.19 17.25
C ASP A 798 -11.69 -18.81 16.56
N GLY A 799 -12.64 -18.51 15.66
CA GLY A 799 -12.68 -17.23 14.93
C GLY A 799 -11.62 -17.07 13.84
N VAL A 800 -11.07 -18.18 13.34
CA VAL A 800 -10.17 -18.27 12.18
C VAL A 800 -10.76 -19.33 11.24
N PHE A 801 -10.79 -19.04 9.94
CA PHE A 801 -11.41 -19.94 8.97
C PHE A 801 -10.52 -21.17 8.69
N SER A 802 -11.03 -22.38 8.89
CA SER A 802 -10.22 -23.59 8.65
C SER A 802 -10.34 -24.10 7.22
N THR A 803 -9.19 -24.34 6.59
CA THR A 803 -9.03 -24.92 5.26
C THR A 803 -8.29 -26.24 5.34
N VAL A 804 -8.33 -27.02 4.26
CA VAL A 804 -7.60 -28.29 4.16
C VAL A 804 -6.53 -28.24 3.07
N ASP A 805 -5.61 -29.18 3.09
CA ASP A 805 -4.74 -29.50 1.96
C ASP A 805 -4.84 -30.99 1.55
N PHE A 806 -4.62 -31.26 0.26
CA PHE A 806 -4.53 -32.59 -0.32
C PHE A 806 -4.12 -32.56 -1.80
N GLY A 807 -3.43 -33.61 -2.26
CA GLY A 807 -3.08 -33.82 -3.67
C GLY A 807 -4.18 -34.52 -4.49
N PRO A 808 -3.86 -34.98 -5.71
CA PRO A 808 -4.81 -35.71 -6.56
C PRO A 808 -5.46 -36.91 -5.87
N THR A 809 -6.80 -36.97 -5.90
CA THR A 809 -7.58 -37.94 -5.11
C THR A 809 -8.98 -38.15 -5.68
N LYS A 810 -9.61 -39.26 -5.31
CA LYS A 810 -11.04 -39.54 -5.57
C LYS A 810 -11.96 -39.10 -4.42
N ASN A 811 -11.41 -38.67 -3.28
CA ASN A 811 -12.16 -38.40 -2.04
C ASN A 811 -12.44 -36.90 -1.81
N VAL A 812 -12.45 -36.08 -2.87
CA VAL A 812 -12.58 -34.61 -2.79
C VAL A 812 -13.80 -34.18 -1.97
N ALA A 813 -14.96 -34.80 -2.20
CA ALA A 813 -16.19 -34.49 -1.48
C ALA A 813 -16.09 -34.79 0.03
N GLU A 814 -15.49 -35.91 0.40
CA GLU A 814 -15.33 -36.31 1.82
C GLU A 814 -14.38 -35.36 2.55
N TYR A 815 -13.29 -34.95 1.90
CA TYR A 815 -12.33 -34.00 2.45
C TYR A 815 -12.95 -32.62 2.69
N PHE A 816 -13.77 -32.13 1.76
CA PHE A 816 -14.48 -30.87 1.95
C PHE A 816 -15.63 -30.94 2.96
N GLN A 817 -16.33 -32.07 3.07
CA GLN A 817 -17.29 -32.28 4.15
C GLN A 817 -16.60 -32.22 5.51
N LEU A 818 -15.41 -32.83 5.62
CA LEU A 818 -14.62 -32.79 6.84
C LEU A 818 -14.10 -31.37 7.13
N GLN A 819 -13.63 -30.63 6.13
CA GLN A 819 -13.28 -29.21 6.27
C GLN A 819 -14.45 -28.42 6.86
N GLN A 820 -15.63 -28.49 6.21
CA GLN A 820 -16.82 -27.72 6.61
C GLN A 820 -17.30 -28.05 8.03
N LYS A 821 -17.13 -29.31 8.47
CA LYS A 821 -17.38 -29.72 9.86
C LYS A 821 -16.53 -28.93 10.87
N TYR A 822 -15.26 -28.67 10.55
CA TYR A 822 -14.32 -27.99 11.45
C TYR A 822 -14.28 -26.47 11.26
N SER A 823 -14.60 -25.95 10.08
CA SER A 823 -14.72 -24.52 9.82
C SER A 823 -16.07 -23.92 10.24
N GLY A 824 -17.05 -24.76 10.59
CA GLY A 824 -18.42 -24.32 10.90
C GLY A 824 -19.21 -23.90 9.66
N GLY A 825 -18.94 -24.51 8.51
CA GLY A 825 -19.51 -24.14 7.21
C GLY A 825 -18.57 -23.31 6.35
N GLY A 826 -19.11 -22.40 5.52
CA GLY A 826 -18.32 -21.57 4.59
C GLY A 826 -17.82 -22.30 3.33
N PRO A 827 -17.01 -21.63 2.50
CA PRO A 827 -16.55 -22.14 1.21
C PRO A 827 -15.60 -23.33 1.34
N LYS A 828 -15.63 -24.21 0.33
CA LYS A 828 -14.69 -25.33 0.24
C LYS A 828 -13.34 -24.80 -0.21
N VAL A 829 -12.27 -25.15 0.50
CA VAL A 829 -10.93 -24.62 0.23
C VAL A 829 -9.88 -25.70 0.37
N ASN A 830 -9.14 -25.93 -0.72
CA ASN A 830 -7.88 -26.66 -0.72
C ASN A 830 -6.72 -25.65 -0.82
N SER A 831 -6.10 -25.33 0.30
CA SER A 831 -5.04 -24.32 0.37
C SER A 831 -3.70 -24.81 -0.19
N GLU A 832 -3.49 -26.13 -0.32
CA GLU A 832 -2.32 -26.70 -0.98
C GLU A 832 -2.70 -27.94 -1.80
N PHE A 833 -2.99 -27.71 -3.09
CA PHE A 833 -3.22 -28.77 -4.06
C PHE A 833 -1.91 -29.13 -4.75
N TYR A 834 -1.42 -30.35 -4.57
CA TYR A 834 -0.06 -30.75 -4.98
C TYR A 834 0.00 -31.35 -6.41
N PRO A 835 0.36 -30.58 -7.47
CA PRO A 835 0.53 -31.14 -8.82
C PRO A 835 1.85 -31.91 -9.01
N GLY A 836 2.75 -31.84 -8.02
CA GLY A 836 4.05 -32.49 -8.02
C GLY A 836 4.57 -32.65 -6.59
N TRP A 837 5.88 -32.85 -6.42
CA TRP A 837 6.49 -33.08 -5.11
C TRP A 837 7.97 -32.68 -5.07
N PHE A 838 8.49 -32.37 -3.88
CA PHE A 838 9.91 -32.07 -3.69
C PHE A 838 10.80 -33.33 -3.78
N THR A 839 12.12 -33.15 -3.85
CA THR A 839 13.09 -34.24 -4.00
C THR A 839 14.25 -34.12 -3.02
N LEU A 840 14.74 -35.27 -2.52
CA LEU A 840 15.90 -35.37 -1.64
C LEU A 840 17.16 -35.80 -2.38
N TRP A 841 18.34 -35.39 -1.88
CA TRP A 841 19.61 -35.92 -2.37
C TRP A 841 19.69 -37.44 -2.14
N GLY A 842 20.12 -38.19 -3.17
CA GLY A 842 20.22 -39.65 -3.16
C GLY A 842 18.95 -40.37 -3.61
N GLN A 843 17.84 -39.66 -3.77
CA GLN A 843 16.58 -40.24 -4.26
C GLN A 843 16.64 -40.42 -5.79
N ASN A 844 16.14 -41.55 -6.31
CA ASN A 844 16.12 -41.79 -7.76
C ASN A 844 15.14 -40.86 -8.49
N LYS A 845 13.86 -40.85 -8.06
CA LYS A 845 12.82 -39.93 -8.51
C LYS A 845 11.68 -39.88 -7.47
N PRO A 846 10.97 -38.74 -7.32
CA PRO A 846 9.72 -38.70 -6.57
C PRO A 846 8.60 -39.46 -7.31
N ASP A 847 7.64 -39.99 -6.56
CA ASP A 847 6.38 -40.49 -7.13
C ASP A 847 5.50 -39.26 -7.43
N LEU A 848 5.30 -38.97 -8.71
CA LEU A 848 4.58 -37.80 -9.19
C LEU A 848 3.20 -38.21 -9.71
N PRO A 849 2.16 -37.38 -9.49
CA PRO A 849 0.85 -37.61 -10.10
C PRO A 849 0.92 -37.41 -11.62
N THR A 850 0.01 -38.05 -12.35
CA THR A 850 -0.14 -37.78 -13.78
C THR A 850 -0.87 -36.46 -14.01
N THR A 851 -0.65 -35.82 -15.16
CA THR A 851 -1.39 -34.61 -15.54
C THR A 851 -2.90 -34.87 -15.55
N GLU A 852 -3.33 -36.07 -15.94
CA GLU A 852 -4.74 -36.49 -15.92
C GLU A 852 -5.30 -36.56 -14.50
N ASP A 853 -4.56 -37.09 -13.53
CA ASP A 853 -4.98 -37.13 -12.12
C ASP A 853 -5.14 -35.71 -11.54
N VAL A 854 -4.20 -34.82 -11.89
CA VAL A 854 -4.23 -33.41 -11.50
C VAL A 854 -5.48 -32.72 -12.05
N LEU A 855 -5.71 -32.79 -13.37
CA LEU A 855 -6.87 -32.18 -14.01
C LEU A 855 -8.21 -32.79 -13.55
N GLY A 856 -8.24 -34.10 -13.29
CA GLY A 856 -9.41 -34.79 -12.77
C GLY A 856 -9.83 -34.24 -11.41
N THR A 857 -8.86 -34.08 -10.50
CA THR A 857 -9.11 -33.53 -9.16
C THR A 857 -9.46 -32.04 -9.22
N MET A 858 -8.80 -31.25 -10.08
CA MET A 858 -9.16 -29.85 -10.33
C MET A 858 -10.60 -29.70 -10.80
N THR A 859 -11.03 -30.54 -11.73
CA THR A 859 -12.40 -30.53 -12.28
C THR A 859 -13.41 -30.84 -11.18
N GLU A 860 -13.13 -31.84 -10.34
CA GLU A 860 -13.99 -32.17 -9.21
C GLU A 860 -14.07 -31.03 -8.19
N MET A 861 -12.95 -30.42 -7.81
CA MET A 861 -12.92 -29.25 -6.93
C MET A 861 -13.72 -28.07 -7.53
N TYR A 862 -13.57 -27.82 -8.83
CA TYR A 862 -14.29 -26.77 -9.54
C TYR A 862 -15.80 -27.01 -9.55
N ASN A 863 -16.24 -28.23 -9.86
CA ASN A 863 -17.66 -28.62 -9.87
C ASN A 863 -18.31 -28.50 -8.48
N GLN A 864 -17.50 -28.62 -7.43
CA GLN A 864 -17.94 -28.41 -6.05
C GLN A 864 -17.90 -26.95 -5.60
N ASN A 865 -17.61 -26.01 -6.50
CA ASN A 865 -17.42 -24.58 -6.24
C ASN A 865 -16.30 -24.29 -5.21
N ALA A 866 -15.27 -25.13 -5.16
CA ALA A 866 -14.16 -24.95 -4.23
C ALA A 866 -13.16 -23.91 -4.75
N SER A 867 -12.59 -23.14 -3.83
CA SER A 867 -11.36 -22.39 -4.10
C SER A 867 -10.15 -23.28 -3.84
N PHE A 868 -9.09 -23.17 -4.64
CA PHE A 868 -7.88 -23.95 -4.41
C PHE A 868 -6.61 -23.23 -4.85
N SER A 869 -5.47 -23.62 -4.27
CA SER A 869 -4.14 -23.10 -4.63
C SER A 869 -3.21 -24.23 -5.05
N PHE A 870 -2.56 -24.12 -6.21
CA PHE A 870 -1.52 -25.07 -6.62
C PHE A 870 -0.28 -24.90 -5.75
N TYR A 871 0.14 -25.94 -5.02
CA TYR A 871 1.40 -26.01 -4.30
C TYR A 871 2.32 -27.06 -4.94
N MET A 872 3.24 -26.72 -5.84
CA MET A 872 3.61 -25.40 -6.35
C MET A 872 3.05 -25.13 -7.74
N PHE A 873 2.80 -23.85 -8.07
CA PHE A 873 2.61 -23.46 -9.48
C PHE A 873 3.95 -23.14 -10.16
N HIS A 874 4.87 -22.54 -9.39
CA HIS A 874 6.28 -22.39 -9.72
C HIS A 874 7.09 -22.52 -8.44
N GLY A 875 7.97 -23.52 -8.37
CA GLY A 875 8.75 -23.75 -7.14
C GLY A 875 10.06 -22.96 -7.05
N GLY A 876 10.81 -22.83 -8.15
CA GLY A 876 12.06 -22.05 -8.20
C GLY A 876 13.29 -22.79 -7.65
N THR A 877 14.21 -22.06 -7.00
CA THR A 877 15.51 -22.58 -6.56
C THR A 877 15.80 -22.29 -5.08
N ASN A 878 16.31 -23.29 -4.36
CA ASN A 878 16.88 -23.12 -3.02
C ASN A 878 18.31 -22.56 -3.11
N PHE A 879 18.44 -21.25 -3.38
CA PHE A 879 19.75 -20.61 -3.50
C PHE A 879 20.60 -20.72 -2.22
N GLY A 880 21.91 -20.69 -2.41
CA GLY A 880 22.89 -20.76 -1.31
C GLY A 880 22.72 -21.99 -0.42
N PHE A 881 22.22 -21.75 0.80
CA PHE A 881 22.04 -22.76 1.85
C PHE A 881 20.60 -22.85 2.36
N TRP A 882 19.63 -22.30 1.63
CA TRP A 882 18.25 -22.16 2.11
C TRP A 882 17.38 -23.41 2.01
N ASN A 883 17.91 -24.50 1.45
CA ASN A 883 17.19 -25.78 1.43
C ASN A 883 16.92 -26.30 2.86
N GLY A 884 15.75 -26.87 3.07
CA GLY A 884 15.44 -27.65 4.27
C GLY A 884 15.96 -29.08 4.19
N ALA A 885 15.58 -29.88 5.18
CA ALA A 885 15.84 -31.31 5.19
C ALA A 885 14.65 -32.09 5.77
N GLU A 886 14.55 -33.36 5.35
CA GLU A 886 13.71 -34.37 5.96
C GLU A 886 14.56 -35.34 6.79
N VAL A 887 13.91 -36.21 7.57
CA VAL A 887 14.59 -37.22 8.41
C VAL A 887 15.59 -38.06 7.59
N ASN A 888 15.25 -38.36 6.34
CA ASN A 888 16.03 -39.23 5.47
C ASN A 888 17.09 -38.48 4.64
N GLY A 889 17.06 -37.14 4.58
CA GLY A 889 18.04 -36.40 3.80
C GLY A 889 17.67 -34.95 3.52
N ALA A 890 18.65 -34.19 3.03
CA ALA A 890 18.47 -32.81 2.63
C ALA A 890 17.73 -32.70 1.29
N VAL A 891 16.86 -31.69 1.18
CA VAL A 891 16.19 -31.30 -0.06
C VAL A 891 17.24 -30.80 -1.06
N ILE A 892 17.06 -31.10 -2.34
CA ILE A 892 18.00 -30.69 -3.38
C ILE A 892 17.97 -29.17 -3.64
N THR A 893 18.95 -28.66 -4.39
CA THR A 893 19.04 -27.22 -4.71
C THR A 893 17.87 -26.79 -5.58
N SER A 894 17.50 -27.62 -6.57
CA SER A 894 16.30 -27.36 -7.38
C SER A 894 15.06 -27.49 -6.50
N TYR A 895 14.14 -26.55 -6.66
CA TYR A 895 12.78 -26.68 -6.17
C TYR A 895 11.80 -26.67 -7.35
N ASP A 896 12.16 -27.25 -8.48
CA ASP A 896 11.32 -27.36 -9.69
C ASP A 896 9.93 -27.94 -9.37
N TYR A 897 9.89 -28.92 -8.46
CA TYR A 897 8.68 -29.55 -7.94
C TYR A 897 7.87 -30.32 -8.99
N ALA A 898 8.35 -30.43 -10.24
CA ALA A 898 7.53 -30.80 -11.41
C ALA A 898 6.30 -29.88 -11.55
N ALA A 899 6.47 -28.61 -11.19
CA ALA A 899 5.41 -27.62 -11.22
C ALA A 899 4.99 -27.25 -12.66
N PRO A 900 3.77 -26.69 -12.85
CA PRO A 900 3.33 -26.18 -14.14
C PRO A 900 4.32 -25.21 -14.81
N VAL A 901 4.98 -24.36 -14.02
CA VAL A 901 6.08 -23.52 -14.47
C VAL A 901 7.38 -24.08 -13.89
N SER A 902 8.32 -24.46 -14.76
CA SER A 902 9.60 -25.09 -14.36
C SER A 902 10.46 -24.18 -13.49
N GLU A 903 11.54 -24.70 -12.93
CA GLU A 903 12.56 -23.93 -12.20
C GLU A 903 13.05 -22.69 -12.97
N SER A 904 13.23 -22.77 -14.29
CA SER A 904 13.68 -21.66 -15.17
C SER A 904 12.57 -20.67 -15.54
N GLY A 905 11.32 -20.93 -15.15
CA GLY A 905 10.15 -20.16 -15.56
C GLY A 905 9.53 -20.62 -16.88
N ASP A 906 9.95 -21.77 -17.42
CA ASP A 906 9.47 -22.26 -18.71
C ASP A 906 8.08 -22.88 -18.59
N ILE A 907 7.31 -22.73 -19.66
CA ILE A 907 6.00 -23.35 -19.79
C ILE A 907 6.15 -24.85 -20.04
N THR A 908 5.54 -25.66 -19.16
CA THR A 908 5.53 -27.12 -19.28
C THR A 908 4.27 -27.62 -20.00
N PRO A 909 4.25 -28.89 -20.47
CA PRO A 909 3.03 -29.51 -20.97
C PRO A 909 1.86 -29.50 -19.97
N MET A 910 2.14 -29.58 -18.66
CA MET A 910 1.11 -29.50 -17.63
C MET A 910 0.47 -28.11 -17.59
N TYR A 911 1.25 -27.04 -17.71
CA TYR A 911 0.73 -25.67 -17.79
C TYR A 911 -0.17 -25.49 -19.02
N GLU A 912 0.23 -26.00 -20.18
CA GLU A 912 -0.59 -25.92 -21.40
C GLU A 912 -1.94 -26.61 -21.21
N LYS A 913 -1.95 -27.78 -20.56
CA LYS A 913 -3.17 -28.51 -20.23
C LYS A 913 -4.04 -27.79 -19.19
N ILE A 914 -3.44 -27.13 -18.20
CA ILE A 914 -4.16 -26.27 -17.25
C ILE A 914 -4.80 -25.08 -17.98
N GLN A 915 -4.11 -24.47 -18.94
CA GLN A 915 -4.70 -23.42 -19.77
C GLN A 915 -5.87 -23.94 -20.62
N GLU A 916 -5.72 -25.10 -21.28
CA GLU A 916 -6.82 -25.74 -22.02
C GLU A 916 -8.03 -25.99 -21.11
N TRP A 917 -7.80 -26.44 -19.88
CA TRP A 917 -8.83 -26.62 -18.87
C TRP A 917 -9.53 -25.29 -18.53
N PHE A 918 -8.81 -24.22 -18.21
CA PHE A 918 -9.44 -22.91 -17.96
C PHE A 918 -10.21 -22.37 -19.15
N ARG A 919 -9.75 -22.63 -20.39
CA ARG A 919 -10.49 -22.25 -21.61
C ARG A 919 -11.82 -22.99 -21.70
N SER A 920 -11.89 -24.25 -21.28
CA SER A 920 -13.10 -25.07 -21.37
C SER A 920 -14.18 -24.72 -20.33
N LEU A 921 -13.82 -24.08 -19.20
CA LEU A 921 -14.77 -23.73 -18.13
C LEU A 921 -15.74 -22.59 -18.50
N PRO A 922 -17.04 -22.81 -18.71
CA PRO A 922 -17.93 -21.79 -19.27
C PRO A 922 -18.10 -20.54 -18.39
N ASP A 923 -18.08 -20.71 -17.06
CA ASP A 923 -18.39 -19.70 -16.05
C ASP A 923 -17.16 -19.08 -15.37
N TRP A 924 -15.94 -19.43 -15.81
CA TRP A 924 -14.71 -18.84 -15.27
C TRP A 924 -14.38 -17.50 -15.94
N PRO A 925 -14.38 -16.36 -15.19
CA PRO A 925 -14.22 -15.03 -15.79
C PRO A 925 -12.77 -14.72 -16.17
N HIS A 926 -11.78 -15.38 -15.56
CA HIS A 926 -10.36 -15.09 -15.75
C HIS A 926 -9.76 -16.01 -16.81
N LYS A 927 -10.27 -15.90 -18.05
CA LYS A 927 -9.80 -16.75 -19.15
C LYS A 927 -8.28 -16.59 -19.40
N PRO A 928 -7.60 -17.66 -19.83
CA PRO A 928 -6.17 -17.59 -20.14
C PRO A 928 -5.90 -16.57 -21.25
N VAL A 929 -4.81 -15.82 -21.10
CA VAL A 929 -4.35 -14.84 -22.11
C VAL A 929 -3.03 -15.31 -22.74
N SER A 930 -2.46 -14.51 -23.64
CA SER A 930 -1.16 -14.83 -24.25
C SER A 930 -0.08 -14.99 -23.18
N THR A 931 0.55 -16.16 -23.15
CA THR A 931 1.66 -16.43 -22.25
C THR A 931 2.92 -15.70 -22.72
N PRO A 932 3.72 -15.12 -21.81
CA PRO A 932 5.06 -14.64 -22.13
C PRO A 932 5.89 -15.76 -22.78
N LYS A 933 6.79 -15.39 -23.71
CA LYS A 933 7.73 -16.37 -24.27
C LYS A 933 8.63 -16.91 -23.17
N ASN A 934 9.05 -18.17 -23.29
CA ASN A 934 10.10 -18.72 -22.44
C ASN A 934 11.38 -17.87 -22.54
N ASN A 935 12.14 -17.83 -21.45
CA ASN A 935 13.39 -17.08 -21.41
C ASN A 935 14.34 -17.63 -22.48
N SER A 936 15.17 -16.76 -23.07
CA SER A 936 16.24 -17.25 -23.92
C SER A 936 17.24 -18.03 -23.09
N ALA A 937 17.65 -19.19 -23.60
CA ALA A 937 18.67 -20.04 -23.03
C ALA A 937 19.92 -20.06 -23.92
N ALA A 938 21.10 -20.03 -23.32
CA ALA A 938 22.38 -20.12 -24.04
C ALA A 938 23.29 -21.22 -23.49
N HIS A 939 24.01 -21.86 -24.40
CA HIS A 939 25.09 -22.79 -24.07
C HIS A 939 26.43 -22.07 -24.19
N TYR A 940 26.94 -21.57 -23.06
CA TYR A 940 28.21 -20.82 -22.99
C TYR A 940 29.46 -21.70 -23.13
N GLY A 941 29.30 -23.02 -23.27
CA GLY A 941 30.41 -23.95 -23.47
C GLY A 941 31.11 -24.35 -22.17
N LYS A 942 32.22 -25.06 -22.33
CA LYS A 942 32.99 -25.62 -21.22
C LYS A 942 33.92 -24.57 -20.62
N VAL A 943 33.75 -24.29 -19.32
CA VAL A 943 34.67 -23.44 -18.55
C VAL A 943 35.71 -24.32 -17.86
N VAL A 944 37.00 -24.09 -18.14
CA VAL A 944 38.08 -24.82 -17.47
C VAL A 944 38.34 -24.20 -16.11
N LEU A 945 38.11 -24.97 -15.05
CA LEU A 945 38.41 -24.56 -13.68
C LEU A 945 39.80 -25.06 -13.27
N THR A 946 40.59 -24.18 -12.67
CA THR A 946 41.91 -24.52 -12.13
C THR A 946 41.85 -24.56 -10.61
N LYS A 947 42.47 -25.57 -9.99
CA LYS A 947 42.61 -25.63 -8.53
C LYS A 947 43.50 -24.49 -8.05
N THR A 948 42.94 -23.55 -7.28
CA THR A 948 43.66 -22.38 -6.77
C THR A 948 44.19 -22.59 -5.36
N ASP A 949 43.51 -23.40 -4.55
CA ASP A 949 43.96 -23.77 -3.22
C ASP A 949 43.48 -25.16 -2.82
N ASN A 950 44.15 -25.76 -1.83
CA ASN A 950 43.66 -26.97 -1.18
C ASN A 950 42.48 -26.63 -0.28
N LEU A 951 41.61 -27.60 0.01
CA LEU A 951 40.34 -27.29 0.67
C LEU A 951 40.56 -26.61 2.04
N ILE A 952 41.35 -27.24 2.93
CA ILE A 952 41.62 -26.71 4.28
C ILE A 952 42.40 -25.39 4.23
N ASP A 953 43.38 -25.28 3.34
CA ASP A 953 44.17 -24.06 3.16
C ASP A 953 43.31 -22.88 2.67
N GLY A 954 42.47 -23.13 1.66
CA GLY A 954 41.60 -22.12 1.05
C GLY A 954 40.55 -21.60 2.01
N VAL A 955 39.86 -22.50 2.73
CA VAL A 955 38.88 -22.10 3.75
C VAL A 955 39.54 -21.39 4.93
N SER A 956 40.79 -21.74 5.28
CA SER A 956 41.53 -21.10 6.36
C SER A 956 41.78 -19.60 6.14
N ASN A 957 41.78 -19.15 4.88
CA ASN A 957 41.89 -17.73 4.52
C ASN A 957 40.57 -16.94 4.70
N SER A 958 39.46 -17.63 4.98
CA SER A 958 38.09 -17.09 5.01
C SER A 958 37.38 -17.33 6.33
N LEU A 959 38.14 -17.61 7.39
CA LEU A 959 37.60 -17.94 8.70
C LEU A 959 37.05 -16.69 9.40
N LEU A 960 35.87 -16.85 10.00
CA LEU A 960 35.19 -15.89 10.84
C LEU A 960 34.88 -16.51 12.20
N SER A 961 34.63 -15.66 13.20
CA SER A 961 34.00 -16.04 14.46
C SER A 961 34.66 -17.23 15.19
N CYS A 962 35.99 -17.34 15.13
CA CYS A 962 36.71 -18.46 15.74
C CYS A 962 36.54 -18.50 17.27
N LYS A 963 36.07 -19.63 17.80
CA LYS A 963 35.96 -19.91 19.25
C LYS A 963 36.82 -21.10 19.64
N LYS A 964 37.34 -21.11 20.87
CA LYS A 964 38.07 -22.24 21.48
C LYS A 964 37.23 -22.82 22.61
N SER A 965 37.26 -24.14 22.78
CA SER A 965 36.51 -24.84 23.82
C SER A 965 37.08 -26.23 24.10
N ASN A 966 36.80 -26.79 25.28
CA ASN A 966 37.27 -28.14 25.60
C ASN A 966 36.56 -29.22 24.77
N GLN A 967 35.29 -29.03 24.46
CA GLN A 967 34.49 -29.88 23.56
C GLN A 967 34.10 -29.07 22.31
N PRO A 968 33.81 -29.70 21.17
CA PRO A 968 33.25 -29.00 20.01
C PRO A 968 31.98 -28.21 20.35
N LEU A 969 31.81 -27.05 19.72
CA LEU A 969 30.60 -26.22 19.82
C LEU A 969 29.76 -26.35 18.55
N SER A 970 28.44 -26.22 18.65
CA SER A 970 27.57 -26.25 17.46
C SER A 970 27.72 -25.00 16.59
N PHE A 971 27.11 -25.01 15.39
CA PHE A 971 27.01 -23.86 14.49
C PHE A 971 26.32 -22.68 15.17
N GLU A 972 25.26 -22.96 15.92
CA GLU A 972 24.47 -21.99 16.67
C GLU A 972 25.30 -21.34 17.78
N ASP A 973 26.10 -22.13 18.51
CA ASP A 973 26.94 -21.64 19.60
C ASP A 973 28.07 -20.71 19.13
N ILE A 974 28.46 -20.79 17.86
CA ILE A 974 29.47 -19.90 17.26
C ILE A 974 28.88 -18.80 16.37
N ASP A 975 27.55 -18.66 16.31
CA ASP A 975 26.85 -17.65 15.52
C ASP A 975 27.13 -17.76 14.01
N HIS A 976 27.28 -18.99 13.50
CA HIS A 976 27.52 -19.29 12.09
C HIS A 976 26.59 -20.41 11.59
N PRO A 977 25.32 -20.10 11.30
CA PRO A 977 24.26 -21.10 11.19
C PRO A 977 24.18 -21.84 9.86
N LEU A 978 24.76 -21.31 8.79
CA LEU A 978 24.67 -21.81 7.42
C LEU A 978 26.06 -22.10 6.87
N GLY A 979 26.14 -22.87 5.79
CA GLY A 979 27.42 -23.16 5.13
C GLY A 979 28.30 -24.12 5.93
N PHE A 980 29.52 -23.68 6.28
CA PHE A 980 30.58 -24.54 6.79
C PHE A 980 31.24 -24.01 8.05
N VAL A 981 31.67 -24.92 8.92
CA VAL A 981 32.50 -24.63 10.10
C VAL A 981 33.72 -25.55 10.10
N LEU A 982 34.91 -24.96 10.23
CA LEU A 982 36.16 -25.69 10.36
C LEU A 982 36.45 -25.95 11.83
N TYR A 983 36.44 -27.21 12.25
CA TYR A 983 36.87 -27.69 13.57
C TYR A 983 38.31 -28.18 13.50
N ARG A 984 39.13 -27.83 14.49
CA ARG A 984 40.50 -28.32 14.60
C ARG A 984 40.90 -28.63 16.03
N THR A 985 41.71 -29.67 16.20
CA THR A 985 42.37 -30.01 17.47
C THR A 985 43.73 -30.66 17.21
N VAL A 986 44.56 -30.78 18.24
CA VAL A 986 45.84 -31.46 18.20
C VAL A 986 45.69 -32.84 18.83
N LEU A 987 46.12 -33.90 18.15
CA LEU A 987 45.99 -35.25 18.67
C LEU A 987 46.85 -35.44 19.95
N PRO A 988 46.23 -35.72 21.12
CA PRO A 988 46.98 -35.86 22.37
C PRO A 988 47.69 -37.22 22.51
N PHE A 989 47.29 -38.20 21.70
CA PHE A 989 47.85 -39.56 21.61
C PHE A 989 47.69 -40.09 20.18
N SER A 990 48.52 -41.06 19.79
CA SER A 990 48.35 -41.79 18.53
C SER A 990 47.14 -42.73 18.61
N GLY A 991 46.47 -42.96 17.49
CA GLY A 991 45.30 -43.84 17.40
C GLY A 991 44.83 -43.98 15.96
N SER A 992 43.79 -44.76 15.69
CA SER A 992 43.30 -44.98 14.33
C SER A 992 41.81 -44.77 14.13
N ASN A 993 40.92 -45.09 15.07
CA ASN A 993 39.48 -45.00 14.84
C ASN A 993 38.90 -43.67 15.37
N LEU A 994 38.63 -42.71 14.48
CA LEU A 994 37.93 -41.48 14.81
C LEU A 994 36.42 -41.69 14.71
N THR A 995 35.71 -41.48 15.81
CA THR A 995 34.25 -41.57 15.88
C THR A 995 33.62 -40.23 16.24
N ALA A 996 32.61 -39.82 15.48
CA ALA A 996 31.83 -38.60 15.67
C ALA A 996 30.34 -38.90 15.48
N GLU A 997 29.75 -39.63 16.46
CA GLU A 997 28.35 -40.08 16.43
C GLU A 997 27.34 -38.93 16.20
N ASN A 998 27.61 -37.81 16.86
CA ASN A 998 26.72 -36.63 16.89
C ASN A 998 27.08 -35.58 15.83
N LEU A 999 27.86 -35.92 14.79
CA LEU A 999 28.12 -34.99 13.69
C LEU A 999 26.85 -34.75 12.87
N THR A 1000 26.53 -33.49 12.61
CA THR A 1000 25.43 -33.02 11.75
C THR A 1000 25.96 -31.97 10.75
N ASP A 1001 26.01 -32.19 9.44
CA ASP A 1001 25.49 -33.36 8.71
C ASP A 1001 26.56 -34.07 7.88
N HIS A 1002 27.63 -33.37 7.49
CA HIS A 1002 28.67 -33.92 6.61
C HIS A 1002 30.05 -33.37 7.00
N GLY A 1003 30.99 -34.24 7.36
CA GLY A 1003 32.32 -33.88 7.86
C GLY A 1003 33.42 -34.37 6.95
N TYR A 1004 34.22 -33.45 6.42
CA TYR A 1004 35.44 -33.74 5.65
C TYR A 1004 36.63 -33.78 6.61
N VAL A 1005 37.23 -34.96 6.78
CA VAL A 1005 38.27 -35.21 7.79
C VAL A 1005 39.65 -35.14 7.15
N TYR A 1006 40.55 -34.37 7.76
CA TYR A 1006 41.94 -34.20 7.33
C TYR A 1006 42.89 -34.32 8.51
N LEU A 1007 44.04 -34.94 8.29
CA LEU A 1007 45.11 -35.08 9.28
C LEU A 1007 46.38 -34.44 8.75
N ASP A 1008 46.90 -33.48 9.50
CA ASP A 1008 47.91 -32.50 9.10
C ASP A 1008 47.60 -31.81 7.77
N GLY A 1009 46.34 -31.90 7.31
CA GLY A 1009 45.73 -31.42 6.07
C GLY A 1009 45.71 -32.42 4.90
N VAL A 1010 46.11 -33.68 5.11
CA VAL A 1010 45.91 -34.79 4.16
C VAL A 1010 44.52 -35.39 4.37
N SER A 1011 43.73 -35.52 3.31
CA SER A 1011 42.37 -36.08 3.37
C SER A 1011 42.35 -37.52 3.88
N GLN A 1012 41.55 -37.78 4.91
CA GLN A 1012 41.31 -39.10 5.49
C GLN A 1012 39.98 -39.70 4.99
N GLY A 1013 39.06 -38.84 4.56
CA GLY A 1013 37.76 -39.19 3.99
C GLY A 1013 36.62 -38.41 4.63
N VAL A 1014 35.43 -39.01 4.63
CA VAL A 1014 34.18 -38.34 5.00
C VAL A 1014 33.41 -39.11 6.07
N ILE A 1015 32.86 -38.38 7.03
CA ILE A 1015 31.83 -38.80 7.98
C ILE A 1015 30.50 -38.18 7.53
N ILE A 1016 29.42 -38.95 7.51
CA ILE A 1016 28.09 -38.48 7.09
C ILE A 1016 27.02 -38.92 8.08
N HIS A 1017 26.16 -37.96 8.46
CA HIS A 1017 25.06 -38.21 9.39
C HIS A 1017 24.04 -39.19 8.79
N ASN A 1018 23.50 -38.85 7.63
CA ASN A 1018 22.54 -39.62 6.85
C ASN A 1018 22.58 -39.23 5.36
N LEU A 1019 22.30 -40.17 4.48
CA LEU A 1019 21.96 -39.98 3.07
C LEU A 1019 21.02 -41.11 2.71
N LEU A 1020 19.72 -40.87 2.82
CA LEU A 1020 18.71 -41.92 2.91
C LEU A 1020 19.11 -42.92 4.01
N ASP A 1021 19.19 -44.20 3.68
CA ASP A 1021 19.54 -45.28 4.60
C ASP A 1021 21.06 -45.38 4.89
N TYR A 1022 21.90 -44.58 4.21
CA TYR A 1022 23.34 -44.61 4.40
C TYR A 1022 23.79 -43.65 5.51
N SER A 1023 24.56 -44.15 6.49
CA SER A 1023 25.26 -43.33 7.47
C SER A 1023 26.66 -43.85 7.73
N LYS A 1024 27.60 -42.95 8.05
CA LYS A 1024 28.97 -43.32 8.42
C LYS A 1024 29.47 -42.37 9.50
N LYS A 1025 29.44 -42.83 10.75
CA LYS A 1025 29.74 -42.05 11.97
C LYS A 1025 31.19 -42.11 12.43
N TRP A 1026 32.02 -42.89 11.74
CA TRP A 1026 33.42 -43.11 12.09
C TRP A 1026 34.29 -43.20 10.84
N ILE A 1027 35.58 -43.01 11.03
CA ILE A 1027 36.59 -43.20 9.99
C ILE A 1027 37.92 -43.67 10.58
N GLU A 1028 38.62 -44.53 9.86
CA GLU A 1028 39.99 -44.90 10.19
C GLU A 1028 40.96 -43.81 9.70
N LEU A 1029 41.62 -43.15 10.64
CA LEU A 1029 42.73 -42.23 10.42
C LEU A 1029 43.99 -43.03 10.14
N LYS A 1030 44.61 -42.75 9.00
CA LYS A 1030 45.83 -43.41 8.60
C LYS A 1030 47.04 -42.59 9.05
N ASN A 1031 48.03 -43.28 9.63
CA ASN A 1031 49.27 -42.68 10.14
C ASN A 1031 49.10 -41.61 11.24
N ALA A 1032 47.99 -41.61 11.99
CA ALA A 1032 47.73 -40.65 13.07
C ALA A 1032 48.67 -40.81 14.27
N LYS A 1033 49.48 -39.79 14.52
CA LYS A 1033 50.45 -39.70 15.61
C LYS A 1033 50.07 -38.60 16.59
N LYS A 1034 50.53 -38.77 17.83
CA LYS A 1034 50.51 -37.69 18.82
C LYS A 1034 51.19 -36.43 18.26
N GLY A 1035 50.48 -35.30 18.31
CA GLY A 1035 50.97 -34.00 17.87
C GLY A 1035 50.41 -33.54 16.52
N ASP A 1036 49.85 -34.45 15.72
CA ASP A 1036 49.26 -34.14 14.42
C ASP A 1036 48.03 -33.24 14.58
N GLN A 1037 47.80 -32.36 13.60
CA GLN A 1037 46.63 -31.50 13.52
C GLN A 1037 45.45 -32.24 12.87
N LEU A 1038 44.40 -32.48 13.62
CA LEU A 1038 43.13 -32.98 13.08
C LEU A 1038 42.27 -31.79 12.65
N PHE A 1039 41.82 -31.79 11.41
CA PHE A 1039 40.82 -30.85 10.88
C PHE A 1039 39.56 -31.60 10.47
N ILE A 1040 38.39 -31.04 10.80
CA ILE A 1040 37.09 -31.52 10.32
C ILE A 1040 36.32 -30.31 9.81
N LEU A 1041 36.19 -30.19 8.49
CA LEU A 1041 35.30 -29.19 7.88
C LEU A 1041 33.89 -29.78 7.88
N VAL A 1042 32.98 -29.20 8.65
CA VAL A 1042 31.59 -29.66 8.74
C VAL A 1042 30.69 -28.75 7.93
N GLU A 1043 29.79 -29.35 7.16
CA GLU A 1043 28.75 -28.68 6.38
C GLU A 1043 27.39 -28.88 7.05
N ASN A 1044 26.66 -27.78 7.25
CA ASN A 1044 25.21 -27.81 7.50
C ASN A 1044 24.51 -28.09 6.17
N ARG A 1045 23.81 -29.22 6.05
CA ARG A 1045 23.10 -29.62 4.82
C ARG A 1045 21.66 -29.13 4.73
N GLY A 1046 21.18 -28.42 5.75
CA GLY A 1046 19.80 -27.96 5.89
C GLY A 1046 19.22 -28.48 7.20
N ARG A 1047 18.57 -27.61 7.97
CA ARG A 1047 17.82 -28.00 9.17
C ARG A 1047 16.50 -28.66 8.81
N GLN A 1048 16.12 -29.64 9.61
CA GLN A 1048 14.89 -30.40 9.42
C GLN A 1048 13.65 -29.50 9.49
N THR A 1049 12.73 -29.66 8.54
CA THR A 1049 11.51 -28.85 8.42
C THR A 1049 10.34 -29.51 9.14
N TYR A 1050 10.03 -30.76 8.82
CA TYR A 1050 8.87 -31.47 9.34
C TYR A 1050 8.99 -31.84 10.84
N LEU A 1051 7.88 -31.70 11.58
CA LEU A 1051 7.73 -31.91 13.03
C LEU A 1051 8.57 -31.02 13.96
N THR A 1052 9.30 -30.02 13.43
CA THR A 1052 10.04 -29.00 14.18
C THR A 1052 10.95 -29.57 15.28
N LYS A 1053 12.22 -29.81 14.93
CA LYS A 1053 13.22 -30.41 15.80
C LYS A 1053 14.23 -29.37 16.30
N MET A 1054 14.80 -29.61 17.47
CA MET A 1054 16.02 -28.92 17.93
C MET A 1054 17.24 -29.45 17.16
N ASP A 1055 17.33 -29.09 15.87
CA ASP A 1055 18.32 -29.60 14.93
C ASP A 1055 19.61 -28.74 14.95
N TYR A 1056 20.41 -28.93 16.00
CA TYR A 1056 21.72 -28.31 16.11
C TYR A 1056 22.68 -28.87 15.06
N LYS A 1057 23.41 -27.97 14.39
CA LYS A 1057 24.35 -28.32 13.33
C LYS A 1057 25.80 -28.30 13.81
N GLY A 1058 26.65 -29.07 13.17
CA GLY A 1058 28.10 -29.06 13.38
C GLY A 1058 28.68 -30.33 13.99
N LEU A 1059 29.83 -30.15 14.63
CA LEU A 1059 30.45 -31.20 15.42
C LEU A 1059 30.01 -31.01 16.87
N LEU A 1060 29.23 -31.95 17.39
CA LEU A 1060 28.74 -31.90 18.78
C LEU A 1060 29.69 -32.68 19.72
N PRO A 1061 29.61 -32.49 21.06
CA PRO A 1061 30.49 -33.14 22.03
C PRO A 1061 30.57 -34.67 21.92
N ASN A 1062 31.64 -35.23 22.52
CA ASN A 1062 32.00 -36.66 22.53
C ASN A 1062 32.58 -37.20 21.21
N VAL A 1063 33.43 -36.43 20.56
CA VAL A 1063 34.28 -36.92 19.48
C VAL A 1063 35.40 -37.75 20.08
N THR A 1064 35.58 -38.99 19.64
CA THR A 1064 36.56 -39.92 20.23
C THR A 1064 37.56 -40.44 19.22
N LEU A 1065 38.80 -40.68 19.66
CA LEU A 1065 39.82 -41.46 18.95
C LEU A 1065 40.08 -42.73 19.76
N ASP A 1066 39.83 -43.91 19.17
CA ASP A 1066 39.91 -45.22 19.83
C ASP A 1066 39.15 -45.28 21.16
N GLY A 1067 37.93 -44.70 21.19
CA GLY A 1067 37.06 -44.65 22.36
C GLY A 1067 37.47 -43.61 23.42
N LYS A 1068 38.55 -42.86 23.23
CA LYS A 1068 38.98 -41.77 24.13
C LYS A 1068 38.57 -40.41 23.58
N VAL A 1069 37.95 -39.58 24.42
CA VAL A 1069 37.44 -38.26 24.03
C VAL A 1069 38.58 -37.30 23.64
N LEU A 1070 38.42 -36.64 22.48
CA LEU A 1070 39.29 -35.57 22.01
C LEU A 1070 38.84 -34.23 22.58
N LEU A 1071 39.79 -33.47 23.13
CA LEU A 1071 39.55 -32.19 23.79
C LEU A 1071 40.27 -31.04 23.07
N ASN A 1072 40.08 -29.82 23.56
CA ASN A 1072 40.79 -28.60 23.14
C ASN A 1072 40.57 -28.23 21.67
N TRP A 1073 39.31 -28.05 21.31
CA TRP A 1073 38.88 -27.69 19.97
C TRP A 1073 38.97 -26.19 19.71
N GLN A 1074 39.26 -25.86 18.46
CA GLN A 1074 39.02 -24.55 17.89
C GLN A 1074 38.10 -24.70 16.68
N GLN A 1075 37.08 -23.86 16.60
CA GLN A 1075 36.06 -23.92 15.56
C GLN A 1075 35.81 -22.53 14.99
N CYS A 1076 35.75 -22.42 13.68
CA CYS A 1076 35.64 -21.16 12.96
C CYS A 1076 34.60 -21.29 11.84
N GLY A 1077 33.67 -20.33 11.74
CA GLY A 1077 32.78 -20.23 10.60
C GLY A 1077 33.54 -19.91 9.31
N VAL A 1078 33.05 -20.35 8.17
CA VAL A 1078 33.68 -20.13 6.87
C VAL A 1078 32.80 -19.19 6.05
N ASN A 1079 33.32 -18.00 5.73
CA ASN A 1079 32.59 -17.11 4.85
C ASN A 1079 32.76 -17.51 3.38
N VAL A 1080 31.71 -18.06 2.80
CA VAL A 1080 31.70 -18.46 1.40
C VAL A 1080 31.44 -17.27 0.46
N GLU A 1081 30.69 -16.25 0.90
CA GLU A 1081 30.15 -15.16 0.05
C GLU A 1081 30.96 -13.87 0.07
N SER A 1082 31.67 -13.51 1.16
CA SER A 1082 32.49 -12.27 1.22
C SER A 1082 33.81 -12.34 0.44
N ASN A 1083 33.92 -13.25 -0.51
CA ASN A 1083 35.19 -13.67 -1.09
C ASN A 1083 35.49 -13.09 -2.47
N SER A 1084 35.26 -11.78 -2.61
CA SER A 1084 35.98 -10.95 -3.60
C SER A 1084 37.51 -11.07 -3.48
N ARG A 1085 38.02 -11.67 -2.40
CA ARG A 1085 39.43 -12.07 -2.22
C ARG A 1085 39.82 -13.42 -2.85
N LEU A 1086 38.91 -14.39 -3.04
CA LEU A 1086 39.21 -15.63 -3.78
C LEU A 1086 39.35 -15.36 -5.29
N VAL A 1087 38.59 -14.41 -5.82
CA VAL A 1087 38.72 -13.92 -7.21
C VAL A 1087 40.06 -13.19 -7.44
N LYS A 1088 40.67 -12.65 -6.36
CA LYS A 1088 42.00 -12.00 -6.39
C LYS A 1088 43.15 -12.90 -5.91
N LEU A 1089 42.93 -14.20 -5.71
CA LEU A 1089 44.06 -15.12 -5.55
C LEU A 1089 44.73 -15.28 -6.92
N ASN A 1090 45.76 -14.48 -7.18
CA ASN A 1090 46.83 -14.88 -8.09
C ASN A 1090 47.16 -16.33 -7.77
N SER A 1091 47.05 -17.22 -8.76
CA SER A 1091 47.33 -18.64 -8.65
C SER A 1091 48.59 -18.87 -7.84
N ARG A 1092 48.43 -19.15 -6.55
CA ARG A 1092 49.53 -19.70 -5.76
C ARG A 1092 49.60 -21.12 -6.27
N ASN A 1093 50.56 -21.42 -7.14
CA ASN A 1093 50.91 -22.79 -7.53
C ASN A 1093 51.39 -23.56 -6.28
N ARG A 1094 50.46 -23.84 -5.36
CA ARG A 1094 50.70 -24.66 -4.17
C ARG A 1094 50.75 -26.10 -4.65
N LYS A 1095 51.77 -26.83 -4.19
CA LYS A 1095 51.85 -28.27 -4.46
C LYS A 1095 50.57 -28.93 -3.92
N PRO A 1096 49.95 -29.83 -4.70
CA PRO A 1096 48.81 -30.58 -4.20
C PRO A 1096 49.25 -31.42 -3.00
N TRP A 1097 48.32 -31.60 -2.07
CA TRP A 1097 48.52 -32.52 -0.96
C TRP A 1097 48.58 -33.93 -1.52
N ILE A 1098 49.46 -34.77 -1.00
CA ILE A 1098 49.65 -36.12 -1.51
C ILE A 1098 48.96 -37.09 -0.57
N LEU A 1099 48.02 -37.86 -1.11
CA LEU A 1099 47.36 -38.96 -0.42
C LEU A 1099 48.35 -40.11 -0.22
N GLU A 1100 48.07 -41.02 0.72
CA GLU A 1100 49.00 -42.11 1.05
C GLU A 1100 49.35 -43.04 -0.12
N ASN A 1101 48.44 -43.18 -1.08
CA ASN A 1101 48.68 -43.96 -2.30
C ASN A 1101 49.59 -43.24 -3.32
N GLY A 1102 50.13 -42.07 -2.98
CA GLY A 1102 50.99 -41.25 -3.84
C GLY A 1102 50.24 -40.35 -4.83
N SER A 1103 48.91 -40.41 -4.87
CA SER A 1103 48.08 -39.57 -5.75
C SER A 1103 47.82 -38.18 -5.14
N PRO A 1104 47.63 -37.12 -5.95
CA PRO A 1104 47.26 -35.81 -5.44
C PRO A 1104 45.82 -35.78 -4.93
N ASP A 1105 45.59 -35.12 -3.80
CA ASP A 1105 44.27 -34.80 -3.29
C ASP A 1105 43.57 -33.80 -4.23
N THR A 1106 42.40 -34.20 -4.72
CA THR A 1106 41.59 -33.44 -5.67
C THR A 1106 40.57 -32.54 -4.97
N ALA A 1107 40.37 -32.63 -3.66
CA ALA A 1107 39.53 -31.67 -2.94
C ALA A 1107 40.21 -30.29 -2.89
N GLY A 1108 39.46 -29.22 -3.15
CA GLY A 1108 40.04 -27.88 -3.22
C GLY A 1108 39.07 -26.78 -3.62
N ILE A 1109 39.61 -25.56 -3.69
CA ILE A 1109 38.94 -24.41 -4.28
C ILE A 1109 39.35 -24.33 -5.74
N TYR A 1110 38.36 -24.16 -6.62
CA TYR A 1110 38.54 -24.12 -8.06
C TYR A 1110 37.98 -22.80 -8.59
N SER A 1111 38.69 -22.17 -9.52
CA SER A 1111 38.21 -20.96 -10.20
C SER A 1111 38.52 -20.99 -11.68
N GLY A 1112 37.68 -20.33 -12.45
CA GLY A 1112 37.89 -20.05 -13.87
C GLY A 1112 37.11 -18.80 -14.25
N SER A 1113 37.34 -18.33 -15.47
CA SER A 1113 36.63 -17.21 -16.05
C SER A 1113 36.28 -17.55 -17.48
N PHE A 1114 35.17 -16.98 -17.96
CA PHE A 1114 34.77 -17.03 -19.35
C PHE A 1114 34.17 -15.67 -19.71
N GLU A 1115 34.18 -15.33 -20.99
CA GLU A 1115 33.62 -14.09 -21.50
C GLU A 1115 32.41 -14.42 -22.37
N ILE A 1116 31.33 -13.64 -22.21
CA ILE A 1116 30.13 -13.77 -23.03
C ILE A 1116 30.20 -12.71 -24.13
N GLN A 1117 30.21 -13.13 -25.39
CA GLN A 1117 30.08 -12.24 -26.54
C GLN A 1117 28.60 -12.21 -26.98
N GLY A 1118 27.92 -11.09 -26.79
CA GLY A 1118 26.51 -10.90 -27.17
C GLY A 1118 25.56 -10.73 -25.98
N GLU A 1119 24.27 -11.01 -26.19
CA GLU A 1119 23.24 -10.89 -25.16
C GLU A 1119 23.35 -11.99 -24.10
N ILE A 1120 23.12 -11.62 -22.84
CA ILE A 1120 23.10 -12.56 -21.72
C ILE A 1120 21.72 -13.25 -21.66
N ALA A 1121 21.74 -14.55 -21.43
CA ALA A 1121 20.62 -15.48 -21.47
C ALA A 1121 20.76 -16.48 -20.32
N ASP A 1122 19.66 -17.14 -19.97
CA ASP A 1122 19.64 -18.17 -18.94
C ASP A 1122 20.55 -19.36 -19.34
N THR A 1123 21.11 -20.08 -18.37
CA THR A 1123 21.98 -21.24 -18.65
C THR A 1123 21.84 -22.33 -17.58
N TRP A 1124 22.60 -23.42 -17.70
CA TRP A 1124 22.67 -24.51 -16.72
C TRP A 1124 24.13 -24.83 -16.40
N PHE A 1125 24.50 -24.90 -15.12
CA PHE A 1125 25.82 -25.32 -14.69
C PHE A 1125 25.83 -26.83 -14.55
N ASN A 1126 26.66 -27.48 -15.37
CA ASN A 1126 26.96 -28.89 -15.29
C ASN A 1126 28.30 -29.07 -14.54
N PRO A 1127 28.30 -29.67 -13.34
CA PRO A 1127 29.50 -29.95 -12.55
C PRO A 1127 30.28 -31.19 -13.03
N GLU A 1128 30.26 -31.54 -14.32
CA GLU A 1128 30.90 -32.74 -14.86
C GLU A 1128 32.35 -32.88 -14.36
N GLY A 1129 32.67 -34.07 -13.83
CA GLY A 1129 33.99 -34.36 -13.24
C GLY A 1129 34.13 -33.96 -11.76
N PHE A 1130 33.20 -33.20 -11.20
CA PHE A 1130 33.10 -32.94 -9.76
C PHE A 1130 32.07 -33.88 -9.10
N ARG A 1131 32.19 -34.07 -7.78
CA ARG A 1131 31.33 -35.00 -7.01
C ARG A 1131 30.32 -34.29 -6.12
N LYS A 1132 30.79 -33.36 -5.29
CA LYS A 1132 29.98 -32.59 -4.35
C LYS A 1132 30.66 -31.25 -4.04
N GLY A 1133 29.89 -30.17 -3.94
CA GLY A 1133 30.42 -28.87 -3.52
C GLY A 1133 29.40 -27.74 -3.56
N GLN A 1134 29.91 -26.52 -3.41
CA GLN A 1134 29.18 -25.27 -3.60
C GLN A 1134 29.72 -24.57 -4.84
N VAL A 1135 28.89 -23.81 -5.53
CA VAL A 1135 29.29 -23.02 -6.70
C VAL A 1135 28.83 -21.57 -6.56
N LEU A 1136 29.71 -20.66 -6.95
CA LEU A 1136 29.44 -19.23 -6.98
C LEU A 1136 29.76 -18.71 -8.37
N ILE A 1137 28.89 -17.84 -8.88
CA ILE A 1137 29.12 -17.10 -10.13
C ILE A 1137 29.08 -15.61 -9.80
N ASN A 1138 30.16 -14.90 -10.10
CA ASN A 1138 30.29 -13.46 -9.79
C ASN A 1138 30.02 -13.12 -8.30
N GLY A 1139 30.29 -14.06 -7.40
CA GLY A 1139 30.03 -13.92 -5.95
C GLY A 1139 28.61 -14.29 -5.51
N PHE A 1140 27.68 -14.53 -6.44
CA PHE A 1140 26.36 -15.05 -6.10
C PHE A 1140 26.40 -16.56 -5.89
N ASN A 1141 25.88 -17.02 -4.76
CA ASN A 1141 25.87 -18.42 -4.38
C ASN A 1141 24.65 -19.16 -4.95
N ILE A 1142 24.83 -19.80 -6.11
CA ILE A 1142 23.73 -20.45 -6.83
C ILE A 1142 23.30 -21.79 -6.19
N GLY A 1143 24.07 -22.32 -5.24
CA GLY A 1143 23.66 -23.48 -4.43
C GLY A 1143 24.63 -24.65 -4.44
N ARG A 1144 24.14 -25.80 -3.97
CA ARG A 1144 24.89 -27.05 -3.81
C ARG A 1144 24.81 -27.90 -5.07
N TYR A 1145 25.88 -28.63 -5.37
CA TYR A 1145 25.85 -29.74 -6.33
C TYR A 1145 26.28 -31.04 -5.65
N TRP A 1146 25.70 -32.16 -6.09
CA TRP A 1146 26.08 -33.48 -5.61
C TRP A 1146 25.83 -34.58 -6.65
N SER A 1147 26.59 -34.52 -7.74
CA SER A 1147 26.48 -35.42 -8.89
C SER A 1147 26.64 -36.90 -8.55
N SER A 1148 27.37 -37.23 -7.47
CA SER A 1148 27.52 -38.62 -7.03
C SER A 1148 26.31 -39.17 -6.25
N ALA A 1149 25.39 -38.30 -5.82
CA ALA A 1149 24.16 -38.70 -5.12
C ALA A 1149 22.94 -38.59 -6.04
N GLY A 1150 22.87 -37.55 -6.88
CA GLY A 1150 21.69 -37.30 -7.72
C GLY A 1150 20.43 -36.96 -6.91
N PRO A 1151 19.28 -36.76 -7.57
CA PRO A 1151 19.07 -36.92 -9.01
C PRO A 1151 19.44 -35.67 -9.82
N GLN A 1152 19.66 -34.53 -9.18
CA GLN A 1152 20.05 -33.29 -9.85
C GLN A 1152 21.46 -33.41 -10.45
N SER A 1153 21.55 -33.48 -11.79
CA SER A 1153 22.80 -33.54 -12.54
C SER A 1153 23.24 -32.18 -13.07
N ASP A 1154 22.29 -31.35 -13.49
CA ASP A 1154 22.47 -29.97 -13.94
C ASP A 1154 21.60 -29.05 -13.09
N PHE A 1155 22.02 -27.81 -12.87
CA PHE A 1155 21.22 -26.84 -12.13
C PHE A 1155 21.45 -25.42 -12.61
N PHE A 1156 20.38 -24.64 -12.55
CA PHE A 1156 20.23 -23.33 -13.19
C PHE A 1156 21.14 -22.25 -12.57
N PRO A 1157 22.01 -21.57 -13.35
CA PRO A 1157 22.59 -20.31 -12.97
C PRO A 1157 21.86 -19.13 -13.61
N ILE A 1158 21.81 -18.07 -12.81
CA ILE A 1158 21.15 -16.79 -13.05
C ILE A 1158 21.80 -16.03 -14.22
N ARG A 1159 20.96 -15.30 -14.95
CA ARG A 1159 21.28 -14.35 -16.03
C ARG A 1159 22.24 -13.24 -15.60
#